data_AF-A0A821APB7-F1
#
_entry.id   AF-A0A821APB7-F1
#
_cell.length_a   1.000
_cell.length_b   1.000
_cell.length_c   1.000
_cell.angle_alpha   90.00
_cell.angle_beta   90.00
_cell.angle_gamma   90.00
#
_symmetry.space_group_name_H-M   'P 1'
#
loop_
_entity.id
_entity.type
_entity.pdbx_description
1 polymer ?
#
loop_
_entity_poly.entity_id
_entity_poly.type
_entity_poly.pdbx_seq_one_letter_code
_entity_poly.pdbx_strand_id
1 'polypeptide(L)'
;RENDMATRSLPIYLAIQSNISVTDLQSSMLSSLNDYPKVILSIKDKANLYKGLDWQRTAARHALQHYANANIILVNMLEQCRYLHIPIGNFPDDPCLFACDLFYARHLIKHNHLLWCSLTDQPDLGGKEQDDYRMLLTADINDNYGNNSINSNDNMFKNDNEGIHTNKQNHPFEINHSGFYPTSCIEFELVGLAICAVLNFQKIHEAEGSNFDLGFGTTIQNPLGGPGVIPSISNTSTTAYDETTQCLPALRLLRQMVQIWLQDVHSYTNIFADMQLNHFYRWLQSTKSLLYEPALKRTIQVFMRKLLVQLLVELQRIGSTTIYGNLNKIILATKRWSLIETRLYIKVILEHLQLKDLTSTICLELKSIYHCLWWFDDKNYCGFRIWSNAKGQIDDNIDNNDEEETIFDWNMIVYLPRVVQDYFETIMIGFARSIYDRLRDEYKEATSITQTNLPVKVLEYCRGLFTDELYQQLMSVTNQIERKLTKSDFDSTLPTPLSSTSPALEFVKSVCCLLFLLHDMHDDVMNLRRDLLKLLKLSEYSEMTTTNLSSLTSFVIPQLVCSNCNHYRDIDLYREINSTIDKDSDDEQYRQYQYTCNQCHTAYDQTVIEQYLLNHLQTLVLENVLQDAICNKCHFVRNVYYKVYCDCGELYQNLHTTRLLNDTCIILSQIASKHQMIALQQQIQFLNRLNHWNE
;
A
#
# COMPACT_ATOMS: atom_id res chain seq x y z
N ARG A 1 4.70 71.79 -7.09
CA ARG A 1 4.41 70.59 -7.89
C ARG A 1 5.47 69.49 -7.75
N GLU A 2 6.37 69.55 -6.77
CA GLU A 2 7.35 68.46 -6.48
C GLU A 2 7.11 67.74 -5.13
N ASN A 3 6.23 68.25 -4.26
CA ASN A 3 5.94 67.63 -2.96
C ASN A 3 4.76 66.63 -2.96
N ASP A 4 4.10 66.43 -4.11
CA ASP A 4 2.97 65.48 -4.25
C ASP A 4 3.40 64.09 -4.75
N MET A 5 4.70 63.83 -4.97
CA MET A 5 5.19 62.49 -5.34
C MET A 5 5.46 61.59 -4.13
N ALA A 6 5.50 62.13 -2.90
CA ALA A 6 5.75 61.35 -1.69
C ALA A 6 4.52 60.59 -1.15
N THR A 7 3.32 60.84 -1.69
CA THR A 7 2.05 60.28 -1.19
C THR A 7 1.43 59.23 -2.10
N ARG A 8 2.10 58.85 -3.20
CA ARG A 8 1.79 57.61 -3.93
C ARG A 8 2.78 56.55 -3.50
N SER A 9 2.59 56.02 -2.29
CA SER A 9 3.17 54.70 -1.97
C SER A 9 2.64 53.75 -3.04
N LEU A 10 3.52 53.31 -3.95
CA LEU A 10 3.25 52.17 -4.79
C LEU A 10 2.70 51.06 -3.89
N PRO A 11 1.74 50.23 -4.35
CA PRO A 11 1.25 49.12 -3.55
C PRO A 11 2.45 48.20 -3.23
N ILE A 12 2.96 48.31 -2.00
CA ILE A 12 4.05 47.50 -1.48
C ILE A 12 3.39 46.35 -0.73
N TYR A 13 3.79 45.13 -1.06
CA TYR A 13 3.47 43.93 -0.29
C TYR A 13 4.73 43.37 0.34
N LEU A 14 4.57 42.69 1.47
CA LEU A 14 5.67 42.03 2.18
C LEU A 14 5.65 40.55 1.87
N ALA A 15 6.72 40.06 1.22
CA ALA A 15 6.98 38.63 1.10
C ALA A 15 7.70 38.15 2.38
N ILE A 16 7.04 37.29 3.16
CA ILE A 16 7.52 36.80 4.45
C ILE A 16 7.95 35.34 4.28
N GLN A 17 9.20 35.05 4.60
CA GLN A 17 9.73 33.68 4.70
C GLN A 17 10.11 33.41 6.16
N SER A 18 9.39 32.54 6.83
CA SER A 18 9.63 32.20 8.23
C SER A 18 9.13 30.80 8.59
N ASN A 19 9.83 30.13 9.50
CA ASN A 19 9.35 28.88 10.12
C ASN A 19 8.35 29.13 11.27
N ILE A 20 8.26 30.38 11.73
CA ILE A 20 7.32 30.80 12.78
C ILE A 20 6.02 31.24 12.09
N SER A 21 4.88 30.93 12.72
CA SER A 21 3.57 31.33 12.21
C SER A 21 3.46 32.85 12.14
N VAL A 22 2.71 33.36 11.16
CA VAL A 22 2.51 34.81 10.99
C VAL A 22 1.81 35.41 12.20
N THR A 23 0.91 34.66 12.84
CA THR A 23 0.21 35.06 14.07
C THR A 23 1.17 35.25 15.24
N ASP A 24 2.17 34.38 15.37
CA ASP A 24 3.19 34.48 16.41
C ASP A 24 4.16 35.62 16.11
N LEU A 25 4.54 35.84 14.85
CA LEU A 25 5.36 36.98 14.45
C LEU A 25 4.68 38.32 14.73
N GLN A 26 3.36 38.39 14.48
CA GLN A 26 2.53 39.56 14.77
C GLN A 26 2.42 39.84 16.27
N SER A 27 2.25 38.79 17.08
CA SER A 27 2.04 38.94 18.52
C SER A 27 3.34 39.19 19.30
N SER A 28 4.48 38.64 18.85
CA SER A 28 5.72 38.63 19.62
C SER A 28 6.77 39.65 19.19
N MET A 29 6.85 40.04 17.90
CA MET A 29 8.06 40.71 17.37
C MET A 29 7.81 41.97 16.52
N LEU A 30 6.74 42.04 15.72
CA LEU A 30 6.48 43.21 14.84
C LEU A 30 4.98 43.52 14.67
N SER A 31 4.47 44.48 15.44
CA SER A 31 3.10 44.99 15.32
C SER A 31 2.85 45.79 14.03
N SER A 32 3.89 46.41 13.46
CA SER A 32 3.85 47.17 12.20
C SER A 32 3.63 46.29 10.95
N LEU A 33 3.69 44.96 11.08
CA LEU A 33 3.37 44.06 9.98
C LEU A 33 1.90 44.14 9.56
N ASN A 34 0.99 44.63 10.41
CA ASN A 34 -0.44 44.74 10.08
C ASN A 34 -0.75 45.78 8.99
N ASP A 35 0.16 46.72 8.75
CA ASP A 35 -0.08 47.84 7.84
C ASP A 35 0.12 47.47 6.36
N TYR A 36 0.64 46.27 6.06
CA TYR A 36 0.97 45.84 4.70
C TYR A 36 0.33 44.49 4.33
N PRO A 37 -0.09 44.30 3.07
CA PRO A 37 -0.52 42.99 2.57
C PRO A 37 0.66 42.02 2.56
N LYS A 38 0.41 40.79 3.01
CA LYS A 38 1.44 39.77 3.25
C LYS A 38 1.32 38.65 2.23
N VAL A 39 2.46 38.17 1.77
CA VAL A 39 2.59 36.97 0.95
C VAL A 39 3.55 36.04 1.67
N ILE A 40 3.12 34.83 1.99
CA ILE A 40 3.96 33.86 2.71
C ILE A 40 4.71 33.02 1.68
N LEU A 41 6.03 32.94 1.82
CA LEU A 41 6.89 32.05 1.06
C LEU A 41 7.11 30.78 1.91
N SER A 42 6.35 29.73 1.61
CA SER A 42 6.33 28.45 2.34
C SER A 42 7.52 27.54 2.00
N ILE A 43 8.75 28.04 2.22
CA ILE A 43 9.98 27.26 2.01
C ILE A 43 10.44 26.68 3.34
N LYS A 44 10.46 25.36 3.46
CA LYS A 44 10.94 24.65 4.66
C LYS A 44 12.40 24.25 4.51
N ASP A 45 13.26 24.75 5.39
CA ASP A 45 14.64 24.27 5.52
C ASP A 45 14.67 22.89 6.21
N LYS A 46 15.69 22.07 5.91
CA LYS A 46 15.89 20.78 6.58
C LYS A 46 16.15 20.98 8.08
N ALA A 47 15.51 20.19 8.95
CA ALA A 47 15.62 20.36 10.40
C ALA A 47 17.06 20.26 10.95
N ASN A 48 17.94 19.51 10.28
CA ASN A 48 19.33 19.28 10.71
C ASN A 48 20.36 20.25 10.07
N LEU A 49 19.92 21.28 9.34
CA LEU A 49 20.80 22.12 8.52
C LEU A 49 21.90 22.86 9.32
N TYR A 50 21.63 23.12 10.61
CA TYR A 50 22.50 23.92 11.48
C TYR A 50 23.18 23.12 12.60
N LYS A 51 23.14 21.77 12.55
CA LYS A 51 23.75 20.92 13.60
C LYS A 51 25.28 20.87 13.54
N GLY A 52 25.90 21.21 12.40
CA GLY A 52 27.35 21.24 12.25
C GLY A 52 28.00 22.51 12.81
N LEU A 53 29.26 22.42 13.25
CA LEU A 53 30.05 23.58 13.71
C LEU A 53 30.21 24.66 12.61
N ASP A 54 30.12 24.27 11.33
CA ASP A 54 30.17 25.16 10.15
C ASP A 54 28.82 25.85 9.81
N TRP A 55 27.88 25.92 10.76
CA TRP A 55 26.53 26.46 10.56
C TRP A 55 26.51 27.88 9.96
N GLN A 56 27.53 28.71 10.22
CA GLN A 56 27.59 30.08 9.70
C GLN A 56 27.70 30.10 8.17
N ARG A 57 28.53 29.21 7.61
CA ARG A 57 28.75 29.12 6.17
C ARG A 57 27.54 28.55 5.45
N THR A 58 26.89 27.54 6.05
CA THR A 58 25.65 26.96 5.52
C THR A 58 24.50 27.95 5.60
N ALA A 59 24.33 28.66 6.72
CA ALA A 59 23.32 29.69 6.88
C ALA A 59 23.47 30.83 5.87
N ALA A 60 24.68 31.38 5.71
CA ALA A 60 24.92 32.47 4.76
C ALA A 60 24.64 32.03 3.32
N ARG A 61 25.03 30.80 2.94
CA ARG A 61 24.75 30.25 1.62
C ARG A 61 23.25 30.08 1.38
N HIS A 62 22.52 29.50 2.34
CA HIS A 62 21.08 29.30 2.23
C HIS A 62 20.31 30.63 2.20
N ALA A 63 20.68 31.61 3.04
CA ALA A 63 20.06 32.93 3.02
C ALA A 63 20.20 33.63 1.66
N LEU A 64 21.39 33.57 1.05
CA LEU A 64 21.63 34.12 -0.29
C LEU A 64 20.86 33.34 -1.37
N GLN A 65 20.82 32.01 -1.28
CA GLN A 65 20.05 31.18 -2.21
C GLN A 65 18.55 31.47 -2.13
N HIS A 66 18.00 31.58 -0.93
CA HIS A 66 16.59 31.93 -0.71
C HIS A 66 16.27 33.31 -1.28
N TYR A 67 17.11 34.32 -1.02
CA TYR A 67 16.91 35.65 -1.59
C TYR A 67 16.98 35.66 -3.13
N ALA A 68 17.96 34.97 -3.71
CA ALA A 68 18.09 34.88 -5.17
C ALA A 68 16.90 34.14 -5.82
N ASN A 69 16.39 33.11 -5.16
CA ASN A 69 15.26 32.31 -5.65
C ASN A 69 13.89 32.93 -5.36
N ALA A 70 13.80 33.90 -4.43
CA ALA A 70 12.53 34.48 -4.00
C ALA A 70 11.70 35.05 -5.17
N ASN A 71 12.34 35.73 -6.13
CA ASN A 71 11.64 36.26 -7.30
C ASN A 71 11.08 35.15 -8.20
N ILE A 72 11.85 34.10 -8.44
CA ILE A 72 11.42 32.95 -9.26
C ILE A 72 10.20 32.28 -8.61
N ILE A 73 10.25 32.10 -7.29
CA ILE A 73 9.16 31.50 -6.52
C ILE A 73 7.91 32.37 -6.58
N LEU A 74 8.04 33.68 -6.41
CA LEU A 74 6.91 34.62 -6.50
C LEU A 74 6.27 34.62 -7.89
N VAL A 75 7.06 34.58 -8.96
CA VAL A 75 6.53 34.49 -10.33
C VAL A 75 5.77 33.18 -10.53
N ASN A 76 6.32 32.06 -10.07
CA ASN A 76 5.64 30.76 -10.15
C ASN A 76 4.34 30.74 -9.32
N MET A 77 4.35 31.34 -8.12
CA MET A 77 3.14 31.51 -7.31
C MET A 77 2.10 32.38 -8.02
N LEU A 78 2.51 33.46 -8.69
CA LEU A 78 1.58 34.30 -9.47
C LEU A 78 0.93 33.53 -10.61
N GLU A 79 1.68 32.69 -11.32
CA GLU A 79 1.14 31.83 -12.38
C GLU A 79 0.15 30.80 -11.83
N GLN A 80 0.47 30.17 -10.69
CA GLN A 80 -0.46 29.29 -9.97
C GLN A 80 -1.73 30.03 -9.54
N CYS A 81 -1.59 31.21 -8.94
CA CYS A 81 -2.72 32.06 -8.54
C CYS A 81 -3.61 32.45 -9.72
N ARG A 82 -3.02 32.70 -10.90
CA ARG A 82 -3.77 32.98 -12.13
C ARG A 82 -4.61 31.78 -12.56
N TYR A 83 -4.06 30.57 -12.49
CA TYR A 83 -4.80 29.35 -12.79
C TYR A 83 -5.89 29.05 -11.75
N LEU A 84 -5.56 29.18 -10.46
CA LEU A 84 -6.50 28.96 -9.35
C LEU A 84 -7.52 30.09 -9.18
N HIS A 85 -7.33 31.23 -9.83
CA HIS A 85 -8.13 32.45 -9.62
C HIS A 85 -8.21 32.86 -8.14
N ILE A 86 -7.06 32.90 -7.45
CA ILE A 86 -6.94 33.36 -6.06
C ILE A 86 -5.97 34.55 -5.96
N PRO A 87 -6.15 35.46 -5.00
CA PRO A 87 -5.15 36.49 -4.73
C PRO A 87 -3.89 35.86 -4.11
N ILE A 88 -2.72 36.40 -4.44
CA ILE A 88 -1.41 35.88 -3.98
C ILE A 88 -1.25 35.88 -2.46
N GLY A 89 -1.94 36.77 -1.74
CA GLY A 89 -1.90 36.80 -0.27
C GLY A 89 -2.61 35.62 0.39
N ASN A 90 -3.51 34.93 -0.33
CA ASN A 90 -4.22 33.75 0.16
C ASN A 90 -3.60 32.44 -0.36
N PHE A 91 -2.35 32.51 -0.86
CA PHE A 91 -1.66 31.32 -1.32
C PHE A 91 -1.32 30.43 -0.12
N PRO A 92 -1.75 29.15 -0.13
CA PRO A 92 -1.60 28.23 0.99
C PRO A 92 -0.19 27.62 1.05
N ASP A 93 0.13 26.96 2.17
CA ASP A 93 1.37 26.21 2.32
C ASP A 93 1.46 25.01 1.35
N ASP A 94 0.34 24.31 1.13
CA ASP A 94 0.20 23.25 0.12
C ASP A 94 -0.79 23.68 -0.97
N PRO A 95 -0.30 24.20 -2.11
CA PRO A 95 -1.16 24.70 -3.18
C PRO A 95 -1.95 23.60 -3.89
N CYS A 96 -1.48 22.36 -3.90
CA CYS A 96 -2.15 21.29 -4.63
C CYS A 96 -3.38 20.78 -3.88
N LEU A 97 -3.27 20.57 -2.57
CA LEU A 97 -4.41 20.15 -1.75
C LEU A 97 -5.52 21.21 -1.77
N PHE A 98 -5.15 22.46 -1.53
CA PHE A 98 -6.09 23.58 -1.53
C PHE A 98 -6.70 23.85 -2.91
N ALA A 99 -5.93 23.68 -3.99
CA ALA A 99 -6.44 23.81 -5.34
C ALA A 99 -7.56 22.82 -5.63
N CYS A 100 -7.37 21.55 -5.27
CA CYS A 100 -8.41 20.52 -5.38
C CYS A 100 -9.67 20.90 -4.58
N ASP A 101 -9.52 21.32 -3.33
CA ASP A 101 -10.65 21.80 -2.51
C ASP A 101 -11.38 22.97 -3.18
N LEU A 102 -10.63 23.97 -3.68
CA LEU A 102 -11.19 25.15 -4.31
C LEU A 102 -11.95 24.84 -5.60
N PHE A 103 -11.37 24.01 -6.47
CA PHE A 103 -12.04 23.61 -7.71
C PHE A 103 -13.28 22.79 -7.41
N TYR A 104 -13.20 21.84 -6.47
CA TYR A 104 -14.33 21.01 -6.11
C TYR A 104 -15.46 21.84 -5.47
N ALA A 105 -15.13 22.75 -4.54
CA ALA A 105 -16.10 23.69 -3.95
C ALA A 105 -16.80 24.54 -5.02
N ARG A 106 -16.05 25.08 -5.99
CA ARG A 106 -16.63 25.86 -7.11
C ARG A 106 -17.58 25.02 -7.95
N HIS A 107 -17.25 23.76 -8.22
CA HIS A 107 -18.12 22.84 -8.92
C HIS A 107 -19.39 22.52 -8.10
N LEU A 108 -19.26 22.26 -6.80
CA LEU A 108 -20.40 22.03 -5.91
C LEU A 108 -21.36 23.23 -5.92
N ILE A 109 -20.83 24.45 -5.76
CA ILE A 109 -21.63 25.69 -5.79
C ILE A 109 -22.30 25.88 -7.16
N LYS A 110 -21.57 25.69 -8.25
CA LYS A 110 -22.10 25.85 -9.62
C LYS A 110 -23.28 24.90 -9.89
N HIS A 111 -23.27 23.73 -9.28
CA HIS A 111 -24.32 22.72 -9.44
C HIS A 111 -25.35 22.70 -8.29
N ASN A 112 -25.37 23.73 -7.43
CA ASN A 112 -26.25 23.84 -6.26
C ASN A 112 -26.21 22.59 -5.35
N HIS A 113 -25.02 22.00 -5.19
CA HIS A 113 -24.80 20.89 -4.28
C HIS A 113 -24.44 21.40 -2.88
N LEU A 114 -24.63 20.57 -1.85
CA LEU A 114 -24.17 20.85 -0.50
C LEU A 114 -22.65 21.02 -0.48
N LEU A 115 -22.16 21.99 0.31
CA LEU A 115 -20.76 22.20 0.62
C LEU A 115 -20.51 21.75 2.06
N TRP A 116 -19.66 20.75 2.27
CA TRP A 116 -19.21 20.28 3.59
C TRP A 116 -17.75 20.70 3.75
N CYS A 117 -17.51 21.82 4.41
CA CYS A 117 -16.17 22.35 4.61
C CYS A 117 -15.84 22.28 6.08
N SER A 118 -14.85 21.48 6.44
CA SER A 118 -14.38 21.35 7.81
C SER A 118 -13.02 22.02 7.99
N LEU A 119 -12.85 22.71 9.13
CA LEU A 119 -11.55 23.21 9.59
C LEU A 119 -10.85 22.20 10.50
N THR A 120 -11.52 21.10 10.85
CA THR A 120 -10.97 20.02 11.66
C THR A 120 -10.53 18.86 10.76
N ASP A 121 -9.72 17.94 11.29
CA ASP A 121 -9.34 16.70 10.59
C ASP A 121 -10.51 15.69 10.44
N GLN A 122 -11.72 16.07 10.88
CA GLN A 122 -12.93 15.27 10.78
C GLN A 122 -13.86 15.84 9.69
N PRO A 123 -14.56 14.97 8.93
CA PRO A 123 -15.52 15.43 7.94
C PRO A 123 -16.70 16.15 8.63
N ASP A 124 -17.26 17.15 7.96
CA ASP A 124 -18.45 17.87 8.44
C ASP A 124 -19.70 17.02 8.20
N LEU A 125 -20.25 16.47 9.30
CA LEU A 125 -21.47 15.67 9.30
C LEU A 125 -22.66 16.43 9.91
N GLY A 126 -22.57 17.76 10.00
CA GLY A 126 -23.64 18.60 10.56
C GLY A 126 -23.87 18.38 12.05
N GLY A 127 -22.80 18.15 12.83
CA GLY A 127 -22.82 18.02 14.29
C GLY A 127 -22.85 16.59 14.83
N LYS A 128 -22.65 15.58 13.97
CA LYS A 128 -22.60 14.15 14.33
C LYS A 128 -21.21 13.53 14.16
N GLU A 129 -20.17 14.37 14.08
CA GLU A 129 -18.81 13.95 13.76
C GLU A 129 -18.25 12.97 14.81
N GLN A 130 -18.66 13.14 16.07
CA GLN A 130 -18.22 12.30 17.20
C GLN A 130 -19.04 11.01 17.40
N ASP A 131 -20.22 10.92 16.77
CA ASP A 131 -21.15 9.79 16.96
C ASP A 131 -21.00 8.72 15.87
N ASP A 132 -20.52 9.09 14.67
CA ASP A 132 -20.37 8.14 13.56
C ASP A 132 -19.03 7.41 13.57
N TYR A 133 -18.90 6.48 14.50
CA TYR A 133 -17.75 5.59 14.63
C TYR A 133 -17.54 4.68 13.41
N ARG A 134 -18.54 4.50 12.53
CA ARG A 134 -18.36 3.74 11.27
C ARG A 134 -17.27 4.35 10.41
N MET A 135 -17.05 5.67 10.49
CA MET A 135 -15.98 6.36 9.79
C MET A 135 -14.58 5.90 10.21
N LEU A 136 -14.42 5.39 11.43
CA LEU A 136 -13.18 4.80 11.92
C LEU A 136 -13.14 3.30 11.64
N LEU A 137 -14.25 2.60 11.93
CA LEU A 137 -14.34 1.13 11.87
C LEU A 137 -14.30 0.54 10.45
N THR A 138 -14.71 1.28 9.42
CA THR A 138 -14.77 0.78 8.03
C THR A 138 -13.63 1.28 7.16
N ALA A 139 -12.66 2.02 7.72
CA ALA A 139 -11.49 2.49 6.98
C ALA A 139 -10.55 1.33 6.58
N ASP A 140 -10.58 0.22 7.34
CA ASP A 140 -9.66 -0.92 7.16
C ASP A 140 -10.38 -2.29 7.11
N ILE A 141 -11.72 -2.35 6.93
CA ILE A 141 -12.39 -3.66 6.83
C ILE A 141 -11.94 -4.36 5.55
N ASN A 142 -11.02 -5.29 5.77
CA ASN A 142 -10.78 -6.48 4.99
C ASN A 142 -12.12 -7.19 4.71
N ASP A 143 -12.75 -6.87 3.58
CA ASP A 143 -13.93 -7.56 3.02
C ASP A 143 -13.76 -9.09 2.84
N ASN A 144 -12.59 -9.66 3.19
CA ASN A 144 -12.32 -11.09 3.10
C ASN A 144 -13.11 -11.96 4.08
N TYR A 145 -13.82 -11.40 5.07
CA TYR A 145 -14.61 -12.18 6.01
C TYR A 145 -16.04 -12.52 5.52
N GLY A 146 -16.51 -11.96 4.39
CA GLY A 146 -17.91 -12.10 3.95
C GLY A 146 -18.25 -13.23 2.97
N ASN A 147 -17.27 -13.82 2.25
CA ASN A 147 -17.58 -14.69 1.09
C ASN A 147 -17.57 -16.21 1.36
N ASN A 148 -17.43 -16.66 2.61
CA ASN A 148 -17.45 -18.10 2.92
C ASN A 148 -18.84 -18.67 3.26
N SER A 149 -19.95 -17.95 3.00
CA SER A 149 -21.30 -18.36 3.43
C SER A 149 -22.29 -18.74 2.31
N ILE A 150 -21.89 -18.79 1.03
CA ILE A 150 -22.82 -19.20 -0.05
C ILE A 150 -22.13 -20.21 -0.96
N ASN A 151 -22.03 -21.44 -0.50
CA ASN A 151 -21.98 -22.66 -1.32
C ASN A 151 -22.34 -23.86 -0.43
N SER A 152 -23.56 -23.85 0.13
CA SER A 152 -24.20 -25.08 0.55
C SER A 152 -24.67 -25.81 -0.70
N ASN A 153 -23.86 -26.76 -1.17
CA ASN A 153 -24.25 -28.03 -1.80
C ASN A 153 -23.08 -28.55 -2.65
N ASP A 154 -22.15 -29.31 -2.05
CA ASP A 154 -21.72 -30.61 -2.59
C ASP A 154 -20.65 -31.30 -1.71
N ASN A 155 -21.08 -32.42 -1.12
CA ASN A 155 -20.35 -33.68 -0.89
C ASN A 155 -18.87 -33.67 -0.45
N MET A 156 -18.69 -33.82 0.87
CA MET A 156 -17.99 -34.97 1.49
C MET A 156 -16.71 -35.48 0.81
N PHE A 157 -15.59 -34.75 0.94
CA PHE A 157 -14.25 -35.31 1.18
C PHE A 157 -13.43 -34.28 1.95
N LYS A 158 -13.15 -34.57 3.22
CA LYS A 158 -12.15 -33.82 4.01
C LYS A 158 -10.77 -34.16 3.45
N ASN A 159 -10.18 -33.23 2.72
CA ASN A 159 -8.74 -33.20 2.50
C ASN A 159 -8.16 -32.11 3.40
N ASP A 160 -7.56 -32.55 4.50
CA ASP A 160 -6.82 -31.72 5.46
C ASP A 160 -5.50 -31.21 4.84
N ASN A 161 -5.60 -30.33 3.83
CA ASN A 161 -4.45 -29.69 3.17
C ASN A 161 -4.50 -28.14 3.26
N GLU A 162 -5.30 -27.56 4.17
CA GLU A 162 -5.29 -26.12 4.47
C GLU A 162 -4.23 -25.76 5.52
N GLY A 163 -2.98 -26.16 5.28
CA GLY A 163 -1.84 -25.97 6.19
C GLY A 163 -0.99 -24.72 5.93
N ILE A 164 -1.44 -23.78 5.10
CA ILE A 164 -0.76 -22.50 4.85
C ILE A 164 -1.82 -21.40 4.80
N HIS A 165 -2.46 -21.13 5.95
CA HIS A 165 -3.13 -19.86 6.12
C HIS A 165 -2.05 -18.79 6.26
N THR A 166 -1.64 -18.19 5.13
CA THR A 166 -1.02 -16.87 5.12
C THR A 166 -1.87 -15.97 6.02
N ASN A 167 -1.27 -15.24 6.96
CA ASN A 167 -1.97 -14.18 7.69
C ASN A 167 -2.48 -13.16 6.67
N LYS A 168 -3.69 -13.39 6.12
CA LYS A 168 -4.40 -12.55 5.14
C LYS A 168 -4.96 -11.29 5.83
N GLN A 169 -4.14 -10.61 6.62
CA GLN A 169 -4.59 -9.46 7.40
C GLN A 169 -4.21 -8.11 6.80
N ASN A 170 -3.33 -8.02 5.80
CA ASN A 170 -2.63 -6.75 5.60
C ASN A 170 -2.71 -6.11 4.20
N HIS A 171 -3.64 -6.53 3.34
CA HIS A 171 -3.95 -5.72 2.16
C HIS A 171 -5.38 -5.99 1.66
N PRO A 172 -6.28 -4.98 1.62
CA PRO A 172 -7.65 -5.17 1.14
C PRO A 172 -7.71 -5.50 -0.36
N PHE A 173 -6.63 -5.27 -1.12
CA PHE A 173 -6.60 -5.31 -2.59
C PHE A 173 -5.37 -6.02 -3.20
N GLU A 174 -4.87 -7.08 -2.57
CA GLU A 174 -3.73 -7.85 -3.08
C GLU A 174 -4.17 -9.24 -3.60
N ILE A 175 -3.85 -9.52 -4.85
CA ILE A 175 -3.96 -10.85 -5.44
C ILE A 175 -2.55 -11.42 -5.50
N ASN A 176 -2.32 -12.52 -4.79
CA ASN A 176 -1.04 -13.17 -4.74
C ASN A 176 -1.18 -14.67 -5.00
N HIS A 177 -0.58 -15.13 -6.09
CA HIS A 177 -0.44 -16.54 -6.42
C HIS A 177 1.03 -16.92 -6.24
N SER A 178 1.35 -17.50 -5.07
CA SER A 178 2.69 -18.01 -4.80
C SER A 178 2.96 -19.26 -5.63
N GLY A 179 4.13 -19.33 -6.24
CA GLY A 179 4.55 -20.51 -7.00
C GLY A 179 5.82 -20.29 -7.81
N PHE A 180 6.22 -21.35 -8.51
CA PHE A 180 7.32 -21.34 -9.46
C PHE A 180 6.80 -21.12 -10.88
N TYR A 181 7.33 -20.10 -11.57
CA TYR A 181 6.95 -19.73 -12.93
C TYR A 181 8.15 -19.88 -13.88
N PRO A 182 8.24 -20.98 -14.66
CA PRO A 182 9.39 -21.26 -15.51
C PRO A 182 9.47 -20.39 -16.77
N THR A 183 8.47 -19.56 -17.06
CA THR A 183 8.38 -18.75 -18.27
C THR A 183 8.81 -17.29 -18.05
N SER A 184 8.78 -16.47 -19.11
CA SER A 184 9.02 -15.03 -18.96
C SER A 184 7.85 -14.37 -18.21
N CYS A 185 8.18 -13.62 -17.17
CA CYS A 185 7.27 -12.84 -16.35
C CYS A 185 7.46 -11.34 -16.62
N ILE A 186 6.37 -10.59 -16.67
CA ILE A 186 6.35 -9.16 -16.97
C ILE A 186 5.85 -8.40 -15.74
N GLU A 187 6.56 -7.35 -15.34
CA GLU A 187 6.15 -6.40 -14.29
C GLU A 187 5.69 -5.09 -14.94
N PHE A 188 4.43 -4.74 -14.71
CA PHE A 188 3.82 -3.47 -15.07
C PHE A 188 3.56 -2.60 -13.84
N GLU A 189 3.80 -1.30 -13.97
CA GLU A 189 3.40 -0.28 -13.01
C GLU A 189 2.07 0.37 -13.48
N LEU A 190 1.14 0.52 -12.54
CA LEU A 190 -0.16 1.14 -12.78
C LEU A 190 -0.09 2.63 -12.44
N VAL A 191 -0.28 3.49 -13.43
CA VAL A 191 -0.27 4.95 -13.22
C VAL A 191 -1.69 5.49 -13.33
N GLY A 192 -2.09 6.34 -12.38
CA GLY A 192 -3.36 7.07 -12.45
C GLY A 192 -4.62 6.22 -12.25
N LEU A 193 -4.55 5.10 -11.51
CA LEU A 193 -5.70 4.21 -11.30
C LEU A 193 -6.91 4.92 -10.67
N ALA A 194 -6.69 5.82 -9.71
CA ALA A 194 -7.75 6.60 -9.07
C ALA A 194 -8.49 7.51 -10.06
N ILE A 195 -7.75 8.15 -10.97
CA ILE A 195 -8.31 9.01 -12.03
C ILE A 195 -9.16 8.14 -12.97
N CYS A 196 -8.63 6.99 -13.39
CA CYS A 196 -9.36 6.04 -14.25
C CYS A 196 -10.66 5.55 -13.61
N ALA A 197 -10.62 5.21 -12.32
CA ALA A 197 -11.79 4.78 -11.57
C ALA A 197 -12.88 5.87 -11.55
N VAL A 198 -12.51 7.13 -11.33
CA VAL A 198 -13.45 8.26 -11.32
C VAL A 198 -13.98 8.61 -12.72
N LEU A 199 -13.22 8.36 -13.79
CA LEU A 199 -13.73 8.55 -15.15
C LEU A 199 -14.75 7.45 -15.52
N ASN A 200 -14.47 6.21 -15.13
CA ASN A 200 -15.19 5.03 -15.60
C ASN A 200 -16.21 4.47 -14.59
N PHE A 201 -16.42 5.06 -13.41
CA PHE A 201 -17.31 4.47 -12.38
C PHE A 201 -18.72 4.14 -12.88
N GLN A 202 -19.27 4.93 -13.82
CA GLN A 202 -20.57 4.63 -14.44
C GLN A 202 -20.54 3.32 -15.24
N LYS A 203 -19.50 3.13 -16.06
CA LYS A 203 -19.30 1.91 -16.85
C LYS A 203 -19.03 0.70 -15.96
N ILE A 204 -18.30 0.89 -14.86
CA ILE A 204 -18.04 -0.17 -13.86
C ILE A 204 -19.37 -0.65 -13.26
N HIS A 205 -20.25 0.28 -12.91
CA HIS A 205 -21.57 -0.05 -12.35
C HIS A 205 -22.50 -0.73 -13.37
N GLU A 206 -22.45 -0.32 -14.64
CA GLU A 206 -23.18 -0.98 -15.73
C GLU A 206 -22.67 -2.41 -15.98
N ALA A 207 -21.35 -2.63 -15.92
CA ALA A 207 -20.73 -3.95 -16.10
C ALA A 207 -21.13 -4.97 -15.01
N GLU A 208 -21.54 -4.50 -13.83
CA GLU A 208 -22.01 -5.35 -12.74
C GLU A 208 -23.50 -5.73 -12.85
N GLY A 209 -24.22 -5.23 -13.87
CA GLY A 209 -25.65 -5.48 -14.04
C GLY A 209 -26.53 -4.69 -13.06
N SER A 210 -25.95 -3.79 -12.27
CA SER A 210 -26.69 -2.81 -11.48
C SER A 210 -27.17 -1.67 -12.39
N ASN A 211 -28.49 -1.64 -12.63
CA ASN A 211 -29.10 -0.58 -13.44
C ASN A 211 -28.96 0.78 -12.74
N PHE A 212 -28.15 1.66 -13.33
CA PHE A 212 -27.92 3.06 -12.92
C PHE A 212 -29.22 3.87 -12.71
N ASP A 213 -30.31 3.46 -13.36
CA ASP A 213 -31.57 4.21 -13.46
C ASP A 213 -32.66 3.82 -12.43
N LEU A 214 -32.42 2.80 -11.58
CA LEU A 214 -33.37 2.41 -10.51
C LEU A 214 -32.99 2.92 -9.11
N GLY A 215 -31.95 3.74 -9.00
CA GLY A 215 -31.68 4.55 -7.80
C GLY A 215 -32.64 5.75 -7.72
N PHE A 216 -33.93 5.48 -7.43
CA PHE A 216 -34.95 6.51 -7.26
C PHE A 216 -34.63 7.36 -6.00
N GLY A 217 -33.82 8.41 -6.16
CA GLY A 217 -33.39 9.25 -5.04
C GLY A 217 -33.04 10.71 -5.38
N THR A 218 -33.16 11.16 -6.63
CA THR A 218 -32.80 12.55 -7.00
C THR A 218 -33.78 13.26 -7.96
N THR A 219 -35.06 12.94 -7.91
CA THR A 219 -36.10 13.86 -8.42
C THR A 219 -36.72 14.59 -7.24
N ILE A 220 -36.34 15.86 -7.10
CA ILE A 220 -36.98 16.95 -6.38
C ILE A 220 -38.40 16.58 -5.92
N GLN A 221 -38.60 16.38 -4.62
CA GLN A 221 -39.94 16.43 -4.04
C GLN A 221 -40.46 17.86 -4.26
N ASN A 222 -41.40 18.01 -5.20
CA ASN A 222 -42.26 19.18 -5.27
C ASN A 222 -42.89 19.41 -3.88
N PRO A 223 -42.77 20.60 -3.25
CA PRO A 223 -43.42 20.89 -1.98
C PRO A 223 -44.89 21.29 -2.18
N LEU A 224 -45.63 20.54 -3.00
CA LEU A 224 -47.05 20.79 -3.26
C LEU A 224 -47.88 19.50 -3.16
N GLY A 225 -47.93 18.94 -1.95
CA GLY A 225 -48.88 17.91 -1.55
C GLY A 225 -49.38 18.25 -0.16
N GLY A 226 -50.68 18.53 -0.04
CA GLY A 226 -51.32 19.02 1.19
C GLY A 226 -51.14 18.11 2.42
N PRO A 227 -51.41 18.65 3.62
CA PRO A 227 -51.22 17.93 4.87
C PRO A 227 -52.18 16.74 4.95
N GLY A 228 -51.64 15.51 4.99
CA GLY A 228 -52.44 14.32 5.31
C GLY A 228 -52.20 13.06 4.49
N VAL A 229 -51.28 13.05 3.51
CA VAL A 229 -50.93 11.81 2.78
C VAL A 229 -49.60 11.29 3.29
N ILE A 230 -49.66 10.26 4.14
CA ILE A 230 -48.50 9.45 4.53
C ILE A 230 -48.05 8.68 3.27
N PRO A 231 -46.84 8.87 2.74
CA PRO A 231 -46.34 8.02 1.67
C PRO A 231 -46.12 6.62 2.23
N SER A 232 -46.64 5.60 1.56
CA SER A 232 -46.39 4.20 1.87
C SER A 232 -44.89 3.91 1.79
N ILE A 233 -44.31 3.57 2.93
CA ILE A 233 -42.93 3.09 3.08
C ILE A 233 -42.85 1.70 2.45
N SER A 234 -42.55 1.64 1.16
CA SER A 234 -42.15 0.40 0.50
C SER A 234 -40.86 0.65 -0.28
N ASN A 235 -39.78 0.01 0.20
CA ASN A 235 -38.45 -0.14 -0.42
C ASN A 235 -37.45 1.03 -0.32
N THR A 236 -37.55 1.89 0.70
CA THR A 236 -36.53 2.92 1.00
C THR A 236 -35.48 2.49 2.04
N SER A 237 -35.62 1.31 2.64
CA SER A 237 -34.79 0.88 3.78
C SER A 237 -33.46 0.22 3.38
N THR A 238 -33.26 -0.21 2.13
CA THR A 238 -32.00 -0.84 1.70
C THR A 238 -31.02 0.14 1.05
N THR A 239 -31.51 1.19 0.40
CA THR A 239 -30.68 2.22 -0.27
C THR A 239 -30.20 3.32 0.67
N ALA A 240 -30.82 3.48 1.85
CA ALA A 240 -30.37 4.40 2.89
C ALA A 240 -29.10 3.94 3.64
N TYR A 241 -28.71 2.66 3.50
CA TYR A 241 -27.53 2.10 4.15
C TYR A 241 -26.35 1.86 3.18
N ASP A 242 -26.56 2.01 1.87
CA ASP A 242 -25.48 1.91 0.90
C ASP A 242 -24.82 3.27 0.69
N GLU A 243 -23.75 3.51 1.46
CA GLU A 243 -22.91 4.72 1.38
C GLU A 243 -22.44 4.98 -0.06
N THR A 244 -22.25 3.93 -0.86
CA THR A 244 -21.79 4.07 -2.25
C THR A 244 -22.81 4.78 -3.12
N THR A 245 -24.10 4.51 -2.89
CA THR A 245 -25.20 5.12 -3.63
C THR A 245 -25.40 6.59 -3.23
N GLN A 246 -25.16 6.94 -1.97
CA GLN A 246 -25.29 8.32 -1.47
C GLN A 246 -24.19 9.25 -1.99
N CYS A 247 -22.98 8.73 -2.21
CA CYS A 247 -21.84 9.50 -2.73
C CYS A 247 -21.91 9.72 -4.26
N LEU A 248 -22.80 9.05 -5.00
CA LEU A 248 -22.84 9.12 -6.47
C LEU A 248 -23.01 10.54 -7.05
N PRO A 249 -23.88 11.42 -6.52
CA PRO A 249 -24.01 12.79 -7.03
C PRO A 249 -22.71 13.58 -6.87
N ALA A 250 -22.05 13.46 -5.72
CA ALA A 250 -20.76 14.07 -5.43
C ALA A 250 -19.67 13.54 -6.37
N LEU A 251 -19.65 12.23 -6.64
CA LEU A 251 -18.73 11.58 -7.59
C LEU A 251 -18.96 12.01 -9.05
N ARG A 252 -20.21 12.25 -9.47
CA ARG A 252 -20.51 12.78 -10.81
C ARG A 252 -19.88 14.16 -11.02
N LEU A 253 -19.97 15.03 -10.01
CA LEU A 253 -19.34 16.35 -10.04
C LEU A 253 -17.81 16.25 -10.01
N LEU A 254 -17.28 15.30 -9.22
CA LEU A 254 -15.85 15.02 -9.15
C LEU A 254 -15.30 14.58 -10.51
N ARG A 255 -16.02 13.70 -11.21
CA ARG A 255 -15.67 13.29 -12.57
C ARG A 255 -15.63 14.46 -13.55
N GLN A 256 -16.60 15.37 -13.50
CA GLN A 256 -16.60 16.54 -14.38
C GLN A 256 -15.37 17.42 -14.16
N MET A 257 -14.98 17.62 -12.90
CA MET A 257 -13.75 18.35 -12.56
C MET A 257 -12.50 17.67 -13.14
N VAL A 258 -12.35 16.36 -12.94
CA VAL A 258 -11.21 15.60 -13.47
C VAL A 258 -11.18 15.61 -15.01
N GLN A 259 -12.34 15.56 -15.67
CA GLN A 259 -12.45 15.68 -17.13
C GLN A 259 -11.96 17.03 -17.64
N ILE A 260 -12.25 18.13 -16.92
CA ILE A 260 -11.77 19.47 -17.27
C ILE A 260 -10.25 19.53 -17.13
N TRP A 261 -9.67 19.02 -16.05
CA TRP A 261 -8.21 18.99 -15.89
C TRP A 261 -7.52 18.17 -16.98
N LEU A 262 -8.08 17.00 -17.33
CA LEU A 262 -7.56 16.21 -18.46
C LEU A 262 -7.66 16.98 -19.77
N GLN A 263 -8.75 17.68 -20.03
CA GLN A 263 -8.90 18.49 -21.23
C GLN A 263 -7.89 19.65 -21.26
N ASP A 264 -7.61 20.28 -20.11
CA ASP A 264 -6.62 21.34 -19.98
C ASP A 264 -5.20 20.84 -20.26
N VAL A 265 -4.87 19.62 -19.79
CA VAL A 265 -3.58 18.98 -20.08
C VAL A 265 -3.44 18.67 -21.57
N HIS A 266 -4.47 18.10 -22.19
CA HIS A 266 -4.41 17.73 -23.61
C HIS A 266 -4.46 18.94 -24.55
N SER A 267 -5.25 19.96 -24.23
CA SER A 267 -5.50 21.11 -25.12
C SER A 267 -4.47 22.22 -24.95
N TYR A 268 -4.02 22.47 -23.72
CA TYR A 268 -3.16 23.61 -23.39
C TYR A 268 -1.81 23.19 -22.80
N THR A 269 -1.53 21.90 -22.63
CA THR A 269 -0.29 21.39 -21.98
C THR A 269 -0.02 22.09 -20.65
N ASN A 270 -1.10 22.32 -19.88
CA ASN A 270 -1.01 23.09 -18.65
C ASN A 270 -0.38 22.27 -17.52
N ILE A 271 0.80 22.70 -17.08
CA ILE A 271 1.59 22.07 -16.02
C ILE A 271 0.81 22.04 -14.69
N PHE A 272 0.01 23.07 -14.40
CA PHE A 272 -0.74 23.14 -13.15
C PHE A 272 -1.90 22.13 -13.09
N ALA A 273 -2.54 21.87 -14.23
CA ALA A 273 -3.59 20.85 -14.35
C ALA A 273 -3.00 19.44 -14.21
N ASP A 274 -1.82 19.19 -14.79
CA ASP A 274 -1.09 17.94 -14.62
C ASP A 274 -0.68 17.71 -13.16
N MET A 275 -0.21 18.75 -12.47
CA MET A 275 0.02 18.68 -11.03
C MET A 275 -1.26 18.34 -10.25
N GLN A 276 -2.42 18.91 -10.58
CA GLN A 276 -3.68 18.54 -9.90
C GLN A 276 -4.03 17.06 -10.10
N LEU A 277 -3.84 16.51 -11.31
CA LEU A 277 -4.08 15.10 -11.58
C LEU A 277 -3.16 14.20 -10.74
N ASN A 278 -1.86 14.51 -10.67
CA ASN A 278 -0.90 13.72 -9.89
C ASN A 278 -1.21 13.76 -8.37
N HIS A 279 -1.68 14.89 -7.87
CA HIS A 279 -2.03 15.09 -6.45
C HIS A 279 -3.48 14.74 -6.11
N PHE A 280 -4.30 14.33 -7.10
CA PHE A 280 -5.72 14.05 -6.90
C PHE A 280 -5.97 13.00 -5.83
N TYR A 281 -5.24 11.89 -5.88
CA TYR A 281 -5.43 10.81 -4.90
C TYR A 281 -4.93 11.18 -3.50
N ARG A 282 -3.84 11.94 -3.41
CA ARG A 282 -3.35 12.54 -2.17
C ARG A 282 -4.39 13.45 -1.51
N TRP A 283 -5.13 14.23 -2.30
CA TRP A 283 -6.21 15.08 -1.80
C TRP A 283 -7.36 14.28 -1.18
N LEU A 284 -7.77 13.18 -1.82
CA LEU A 284 -8.81 12.29 -1.29
C LEU A 284 -8.42 11.59 0.03
N GLN A 285 -7.13 11.32 0.22
CA GLN A 285 -6.64 10.61 1.40
C GLN A 285 -6.31 11.53 2.59
N SER A 286 -5.99 12.79 2.32
CA SER A 286 -5.52 13.71 3.36
C SER A 286 -6.68 14.18 4.24
N THR A 287 -6.61 13.91 5.54
CA THR A 287 -7.54 14.48 6.54
C THR A 287 -7.43 16.00 6.66
N LYS A 288 -6.34 16.59 6.15
CA LYS A 288 -6.09 18.03 6.16
C LYS A 288 -6.81 18.78 5.03
N SER A 289 -7.43 18.06 4.08
CA SER A 289 -8.24 18.72 3.05
C SER A 289 -9.52 19.25 3.66
N LEU A 290 -9.96 20.43 3.21
CA LEU A 290 -11.13 21.10 3.76
C LEU A 290 -12.42 20.34 3.43
N LEU A 291 -12.43 19.66 2.28
CA LEU A 291 -13.56 18.85 1.80
C LEU A 291 -13.33 17.36 2.04
N TYR A 292 -12.50 16.99 3.03
CA TYR A 292 -12.21 15.61 3.36
C TYR A 292 -13.51 14.86 3.66
N GLU A 293 -13.76 13.78 2.91
CA GLU A 293 -14.89 12.89 3.12
C GLU A 293 -14.44 11.42 3.00
N PRO A 294 -14.43 10.64 4.09
CA PRO A 294 -13.95 9.26 4.08
C PRO A 294 -14.84 8.33 3.24
N ALA A 295 -16.14 8.60 3.13
CA ALA A 295 -17.05 7.82 2.28
C ALA A 295 -16.68 7.94 0.79
N LEU A 296 -16.36 9.15 0.32
CA LEU A 296 -15.88 9.39 -1.03
C LEU A 296 -14.56 8.64 -1.31
N LYS A 297 -13.62 8.67 -0.36
CA LYS A 297 -12.37 7.91 -0.46
C LYS A 297 -12.62 6.41 -0.61
N ARG A 298 -13.49 5.82 0.23
CA ARG A 298 -13.82 4.38 0.18
C ARG A 298 -14.49 3.98 -1.11
N THR A 299 -15.47 4.76 -1.55
CA THR A 299 -16.19 4.47 -2.81
C THR A 299 -15.22 4.44 -3.99
N ILE A 300 -14.28 5.39 -4.06
CA ILE A 300 -13.23 5.40 -5.08
C ILE A 300 -12.30 4.18 -4.93
N GLN A 301 -11.90 3.79 -3.72
CA GLN A 301 -11.12 2.57 -3.49
C GLN A 301 -11.85 1.30 -3.96
N VAL A 302 -13.16 1.19 -3.71
CA VAL A 302 -13.98 0.09 -4.22
C VAL A 302 -14.02 0.10 -5.76
N PHE A 303 -14.17 1.26 -6.40
CA PHE A 303 -14.09 1.36 -7.86
C PHE A 303 -12.71 1.02 -8.41
N MET A 304 -11.62 1.42 -7.73
CA MET A 304 -10.27 1.01 -8.09
C MET A 304 -10.07 -0.50 -8.02
N ARG A 305 -10.58 -1.16 -6.95
CA ARG A 305 -10.57 -2.63 -6.84
C ARG A 305 -11.29 -3.27 -8.00
N LYS A 306 -12.53 -2.82 -8.28
CA LYS A 306 -13.35 -3.37 -9.36
C LYS A 306 -12.68 -3.21 -10.72
N LEU A 307 -12.08 -2.04 -10.98
CA LEU A 307 -11.32 -1.78 -12.20
C LEU A 307 -10.09 -2.71 -12.31
N LEU A 308 -9.35 -2.91 -11.21
CA LEU A 308 -8.19 -3.82 -11.17
C LEU A 308 -8.60 -5.27 -11.47
N VAL A 309 -9.65 -5.77 -10.81
CA VAL A 309 -10.16 -7.13 -11.06
C VAL A 309 -10.60 -7.29 -12.51
N GLN A 310 -11.33 -6.32 -13.06
CA GLN A 310 -11.75 -6.34 -14.46
C GLN A 310 -10.56 -6.35 -15.42
N LEU A 311 -9.52 -5.54 -15.13
CA LEU A 311 -8.29 -5.51 -15.91
C LEU A 311 -7.57 -6.87 -15.86
N LEU A 312 -7.47 -7.50 -14.69
CA LEU A 312 -6.83 -8.80 -14.52
C LEU A 312 -7.57 -9.91 -15.27
N VAL A 313 -8.91 -9.92 -15.24
CA VAL A 313 -9.73 -10.85 -16.03
C VAL A 313 -9.46 -10.69 -17.53
N GLU A 314 -9.30 -9.44 -18.00
CA GLU A 314 -9.01 -9.20 -19.41
C GLU A 314 -7.59 -9.63 -19.80
N LEU A 315 -6.60 -9.43 -18.94
CA LEU A 315 -5.26 -9.95 -19.13
C LEU A 315 -5.23 -11.49 -19.16
N GLN A 316 -6.04 -12.13 -18.31
CA GLN A 316 -6.23 -13.58 -18.33
C GLN A 316 -6.87 -14.07 -19.64
N ARG A 317 -7.81 -13.31 -20.21
CA ARG A 317 -8.44 -13.63 -21.50
C ARG A 317 -7.47 -13.57 -22.68
N ILE A 318 -6.46 -12.69 -22.62
CA ILE A 318 -5.37 -12.63 -23.62
C ILE A 318 -4.37 -13.79 -23.44
N GLY A 319 -4.51 -14.58 -22.37
CA GLY A 319 -3.72 -15.80 -22.13
C GLY A 319 -2.53 -15.61 -21.18
N SER A 320 -2.48 -14.50 -20.44
CA SER A 320 -1.52 -14.29 -19.35
C SER A 320 -2.04 -14.90 -18.06
N THR A 321 -1.15 -15.48 -17.24
CA THR A 321 -1.51 -15.88 -15.88
C THR A 321 -1.09 -14.79 -14.91
N THR A 322 -2.01 -14.30 -14.10
CA THR A 322 -1.74 -13.26 -13.10
C THR A 322 -1.01 -13.89 -11.91
N ILE A 323 0.19 -13.41 -11.60
CA ILE A 323 0.99 -13.87 -10.45
C ILE A 323 0.68 -12.97 -9.26
N TYR A 324 0.80 -11.67 -9.49
CA TYR A 324 0.67 -10.65 -8.46
C TYR A 324 -0.12 -9.46 -8.98
N GLY A 325 -0.98 -8.89 -8.15
CA GLY A 325 -1.70 -7.67 -8.46
C GLY A 325 -1.96 -6.86 -7.20
N ASN A 326 -1.50 -5.62 -7.22
CA ASN A 326 -1.82 -4.57 -6.27
C ASN A 326 -2.22 -3.30 -7.06
N LEU A 327 -2.77 -2.29 -6.42
CA LEU A 327 -3.18 -1.02 -7.01
C LEU A 327 -2.03 -0.26 -7.69
N ASN A 328 -0.78 -0.54 -7.31
CA ASN A 328 0.42 0.11 -7.85
C ASN A 328 1.14 -0.73 -8.91
N LYS A 329 1.05 -2.06 -8.87
CA LYS A 329 1.83 -2.95 -9.76
C LYS A 329 1.12 -4.26 -10.07
N ILE A 330 1.39 -4.80 -11.26
CA ILE A 330 0.88 -6.10 -11.72
C ILE A 330 2.05 -6.93 -12.25
N ILE A 331 2.10 -8.20 -11.88
CA ILE A 331 3.05 -9.19 -12.41
C ILE A 331 2.28 -10.28 -13.14
N LEU A 332 2.65 -10.51 -14.39
CA LEU A 332 2.03 -11.49 -15.29
C LEU A 332 3.06 -12.52 -15.72
N ALA A 333 2.71 -13.80 -15.65
CA ALA A 333 3.46 -14.87 -16.31
C ALA A 333 2.92 -15.04 -17.74
N THR A 334 3.84 -14.97 -18.70
CA THR A 334 3.54 -15.26 -20.11
C THR A 334 3.74 -16.75 -20.39
N LYS A 335 3.28 -17.23 -21.54
CA LYS A 335 3.58 -18.59 -22.02
C LYS A 335 4.80 -18.62 -22.95
N ARG A 336 5.62 -17.58 -22.91
CA ARG A 336 6.73 -17.34 -23.85
C ARG A 336 8.04 -17.29 -23.07
N TRP A 337 9.14 -17.62 -23.74
CA TRP A 337 10.49 -17.56 -23.19
C TRP A 337 11.38 -16.56 -23.93
N SER A 338 11.15 -16.33 -25.23
CA SER A 338 11.97 -15.40 -26.01
C SER A 338 11.61 -13.95 -25.67
N LEU A 339 12.64 -13.12 -25.45
CA LEU A 339 12.47 -11.68 -25.21
C LEU A 339 11.74 -11.00 -26.38
N ILE A 340 12.05 -11.38 -27.62
CA ILE A 340 11.41 -10.82 -28.82
C ILE A 340 9.91 -11.11 -28.83
N GLU A 341 9.54 -12.36 -28.54
CA GLU A 341 8.14 -12.75 -28.53
C GLU A 341 7.37 -12.12 -27.36
N THR A 342 8.02 -11.95 -26.21
CA THR A 342 7.48 -11.26 -25.04
C THR A 342 7.25 -9.78 -25.35
N ARG A 343 8.16 -9.11 -26.06
CA ARG A 343 7.95 -7.72 -26.51
C ARG A 343 6.76 -7.56 -27.45
N LEU A 344 6.64 -8.46 -28.43
CA LEU A 344 5.49 -8.46 -29.34
C LEU A 344 4.18 -8.71 -28.56
N TYR A 345 4.22 -9.60 -27.56
CA TYR A 345 3.08 -9.86 -26.70
C TYR A 345 2.66 -8.62 -25.88
N ILE A 346 3.63 -7.88 -25.33
CA ILE A 346 3.37 -6.63 -24.60
C ILE A 346 2.69 -5.60 -25.50
N LYS A 347 3.17 -5.42 -26.74
CA LYS A 347 2.52 -4.52 -27.71
C LYS A 347 1.07 -4.91 -27.97
N VAL A 348 0.81 -6.22 -28.15
CA VAL A 348 -0.55 -6.76 -28.32
C VAL A 348 -1.43 -6.50 -27.09
N ILE A 349 -0.89 -6.64 -25.86
CA ILE A 349 -1.62 -6.31 -24.64
C ILE A 349 -2.01 -4.82 -24.64
N LEU A 350 -1.05 -3.93 -24.89
CA LEU A 350 -1.30 -2.48 -24.85
C LEU A 350 -2.32 -2.05 -25.91
N GLU A 351 -2.21 -2.55 -27.13
CA GLU A 351 -3.19 -2.30 -28.20
C GLU A 351 -4.58 -2.86 -27.84
N HIS A 352 -4.65 -4.07 -27.27
CA HIS A 352 -5.92 -4.68 -26.87
C HIS A 352 -6.63 -3.90 -25.76
N LEU A 353 -5.87 -3.38 -24.79
CA LEU A 353 -6.42 -2.60 -23.69
C LEU A 353 -6.95 -1.24 -24.15
N GLN A 354 -6.34 -0.64 -25.17
CA GLN A 354 -6.81 0.60 -25.80
C GLN A 354 -8.12 0.42 -26.56
N LEU A 355 -8.35 -0.76 -27.16
CA LEU A 355 -9.57 -1.06 -27.91
C LEU A 355 -10.82 -1.25 -27.04
N LYS A 356 -10.65 -1.47 -25.73
CA LYS A 356 -11.77 -1.73 -24.82
C LYS A 356 -12.15 -0.50 -24.01
N ASP A 357 -13.44 -0.18 -24.03
CA ASP A 357 -14.01 1.05 -23.45
C ASP A 357 -13.78 1.25 -21.95
N LEU A 358 -13.58 0.19 -21.16
CA LEU A 358 -13.34 0.27 -19.71
C LEU A 358 -11.85 0.39 -19.35
N THR A 359 -10.97 -0.19 -20.17
CA THR A 359 -9.53 -0.24 -19.91
C THR A 359 -8.73 0.79 -20.71
N SER A 360 -9.37 1.48 -21.66
CA SER A 360 -8.72 2.45 -22.54
C SER A 360 -8.08 3.62 -21.82
N THR A 361 -8.57 3.98 -20.63
CA THR A 361 -8.00 5.06 -19.82
C THR A 361 -6.82 4.61 -18.96
N ILE A 362 -6.65 3.30 -18.76
CA ILE A 362 -5.62 2.76 -17.86
C ILE A 362 -4.26 2.86 -18.54
N CYS A 363 -3.31 3.50 -17.86
CA CYS A 363 -1.92 3.58 -18.30
C CYS A 363 -1.09 2.48 -17.62
N LEU A 364 -0.55 1.56 -18.42
CA LEU A 364 0.39 0.53 -17.98
C LEU A 364 1.79 0.89 -18.46
N GLU A 365 2.71 1.05 -17.50
CA GLU A 365 4.12 1.29 -17.80
C GLU A 365 4.93 0.01 -17.57
N LEU A 366 5.71 -0.40 -18.57
CA LEU A 366 6.56 -1.58 -18.46
C LEU A 366 7.77 -1.26 -17.58
N LYS A 367 7.90 -1.95 -16.45
CA LYS A 367 9.00 -1.74 -15.52
C LYS A 367 10.11 -2.76 -15.73
N SER A 368 9.79 -4.05 -15.82
CA SER A 368 10.80 -5.11 -15.90
C SER A 368 10.29 -6.42 -16.51
N ILE A 369 11.23 -7.21 -17.04
CA ILE A 369 11.00 -8.56 -17.56
C ILE A 369 11.95 -9.52 -16.85
N TYR A 370 11.38 -10.59 -16.29
CA TYR A 370 12.08 -11.65 -15.57
C TYR A 370 11.93 -12.98 -16.31
N HIS A 371 12.92 -13.85 -16.22
CA HIS A 371 12.79 -15.28 -16.51
C HIS A 371 12.83 -16.08 -15.21
N CYS A 372 12.13 -17.22 -15.20
CA CYS A 372 12.19 -18.20 -14.13
C CYS A 372 11.96 -17.55 -12.75
N LEU A 373 10.73 -17.08 -12.52
CA LEU A 373 10.35 -16.35 -11.32
C LEU A 373 9.89 -17.32 -10.23
N TRP A 374 10.58 -17.30 -9.10
CA TRP A 374 10.19 -17.92 -7.84
C TRP A 374 9.47 -16.86 -7.02
N TRP A 375 8.16 -16.97 -6.92
CA TRP A 375 7.34 -15.93 -6.32
C TRP A 375 6.66 -16.44 -5.04
N PHE A 376 6.91 -15.75 -3.93
CA PHE A 376 6.14 -15.96 -2.70
C PHE A 376 5.28 -14.73 -2.38
N ASP A 377 5.87 -13.54 -2.29
CA ASP A 377 5.18 -12.26 -2.09
C ASP A 377 6.00 -11.06 -2.62
N ASP A 378 5.47 -9.84 -2.49
CA ASP A 378 6.09 -8.59 -2.96
C ASP A 378 7.55 -8.39 -2.51
N LYS A 379 7.92 -8.91 -1.33
CA LYS A 379 9.24 -8.74 -0.71
C LYS A 379 10.07 -10.03 -0.69
N ASN A 380 9.50 -11.11 -1.20
CA ASN A 380 10.05 -12.46 -1.15
C ASN A 380 9.91 -13.09 -2.54
N TYR A 381 10.89 -12.82 -3.40
CA TYR A 381 10.94 -13.38 -4.74
C TYR A 381 12.39 -13.53 -5.24
N CYS A 382 12.58 -14.47 -6.15
CA CYS A 382 13.83 -14.66 -6.86
C CYS A 382 13.55 -14.79 -8.35
N GLY A 383 14.34 -14.15 -9.19
CA GLY A 383 14.16 -14.23 -10.64
C GLY A 383 15.35 -13.68 -11.41
N PHE A 384 15.45 -14.06 -12.67
CA PHE A 384 16.52 -13.63 -13.56
C PHE A 384 16.03 -12.45 -14.38
N ARG A 385 16.47 -11.23 -14.05
CA ARG A 385 16.04 -10.02 -14.76
C ARG A 385 16.84 -9.85 -16.04
N ILE A 386 16.13 -9.76 -17.15
CA ILE A 386 16.75 -9.54 -18.47
C ILE A 386 16.64 -8.10 -18.88
N TRP A 387 15.50 -7.46 -18.58
CA TRP A 387 15.26 -6.09 -18.99
C TRP A 387 14.66 -5.28 -17.84
N SER A 388 15.11 -4.02 -17.73
CA SER A 388 14.58 -3.04 -16.78
C SER A 388 14.57 -1.66 -17.43
N ASN A 389 13.51 -0.89 -17.16
CA ASN A 389 13.38 0.49 -17.63
C ASN A 389 14.50 1.41 -17.08
N ALA A 390 15.10 1.08 -15.93
CA ALA A 390 16.16 1.87 -15.31
C ALA A 390 17.49 1.89 -16.10
N LYS A 391 17.72 0.94 -17.01
CA LYS A 391 18.96 0.84 -17.81
C LYS A 391 18.94 1.70 -19.09
N GLY A 392 17.89 2.50 -19.32
CA GLY A 392 17.80 3.37 -20.50
C GLY A 392 17.19 2.67 -21.72
N GLN A 393 17.02 3.43 -22.81
CA GLN A 393 16.18 3.10 -23.96
C GLN A 393 16.38 1.70 -24.53
N ILE A 394 15.26 1.20 -25.06
CA ILE A 394 15.16 0.04 -25.93
C ILE A 394 15.92 0.35 -27.23
N ASP A 395 17.24 0.23 -27.23
CA ASP A 395 17.98 0.18 -28.48
C ASP A 395 17.80 -1.21 -29.07
N ASP A 396 17.08 -1.30 -30.19
CA ASP A 396 16.86 -2.52 -30.98
C ASP A 396 18.17 -3.12 -31.57
N ASN A 397 19.35 -2.59 -31.19
CA ASN A 397 20.66 -2.90 -31.78
C ASN A 397 21.74 -3.32 -30.77
N ILE A 398 21.39 -3.71 -29.54
CA ILE A 398 22.40 -4.18 -28.59
C ILE A 398 22.54 -5.71 -28.70
N ASP A 399 23.77 -6.13 -29.02
CA ASP A 399 24.24 -7.51 -29.01
C ASP A 399 23.72 -8.29 -27.79
N ASN A 400 23.53 -9.60 -27.95
CA ASN A 400 23.01 -10.57 -26.97
C ASN A 400 23.82 -10.72 -25.65
N ASN A 401 24.52 -9.69 -25.20
CA ASN A 401 25.33 -9.63 -23.99
C ASN A 401 24.67 -8.73 -22.92
N ASP A 402 23.35 -8.66 -22.85
CA ASP A 402 22.70 -8.15 -21.64
C ASP A 402 23.07 -9.09 -20.48
N GLU A 403 23.90 -8.61 -19.56
CA GLU A 403 24.28 -9.34 -18.35
C GLU A 403 23.01 -9.67 -17.54
N GLU A 404 22.60 -10.94 -17.58
CA GLU A 404 21.45 -11.46 -16.84
C GLU A 404 21.66 -11.23 -15.34
N GLU A 405 20.86 -10.34 -14.76
CA GLU A 405 20.99 -9.95 -13.36
C GLU A 405 20.16 -10.91 -12.49
N THR A 406 20.83 -11.69 -11.64
CA THR A 406 20.14 -12.56 -10.67
C THR A 406 19.64 -11.73 -9.51
N ILE A 407 18.32 -11.60 -9.38
CA ILE A 407 17.68 -10.95 -8.24
C ILE A 407 17.28 -12.03 -7.23
N PHE A 408 17.77 -11.87 -6.01
CA PHE A 408 17.49 -12.75 -4.88
C PHE A 408 17.03 -11.92 -3.68
N ASP A 409 15.78 -11.47 -3.73
CA ASP A 409 15.19 -10.60 -2.71
C ASP A 409 14.30 -11.45 -1.79
N TRP A 410 14.90 -12.07 -0.78
CA TRP A 410 14.16 -12.83 0.24
C TRP A 410 14.27 -12.15 1.60
N ASN A 411 13.29 -11.30 1.91
CA ASN A 411 13.26 -10.64 3.21
C ASN A 411 13.17 -11.61 4.40
N MET A 412 12.69 -12.84 4.18
CA MET A 412 12.72 -13.91 5.19
C MET A 412 14.13 -14.16 5.76
N ILE A 413 15.19 -13.85 5.00
CA ILE A 413 16.60 -14.06 5.40
C ILE A 413 17.02 -13.08 6.50
N VAL A 414 16.46 -11.87 6.52
CA VAL A 414 16.85 -10.79 7.45
C VAL A 414 16.68 -11.19 8.91
N TYR A 415 15.79 -12.14 9.16
CA TYR A 415 15.47 -12.69 10.48
C TYR A 415 16.46 -13.75 10.96
N LEU A 416 17.28 -14.30 10.07
CA LEU A 416 18.30 -15.29 10.39
C LEU A 416 19.63 -14.60 10.79
N PRO A 417 20.49 -15.22 11.63
CA PRO A 417 21.81 -14.69 11.93
C PRO A 417 22.69 -14.55 10.66
N ARG A 418 23.50 -13.49 10.54
CA ARG A 418 24.31 -13.17 9.33
C ARG A 418 25.07 -14.37 8.75
N VAL A 419 25.70 -15.20 9.59
CA VAL A 419 26.43 -16.40 9.15
C VAL A 419 25.51 -17.39 8.42
N VAL A 420 24.26 -17.52 8.84
CA VAL A 420 23.26 -18.39 8.22
C VAL A 420 22.70 -17.77 6.92
N GLN A 421 22.64 -16.43 6.85
CA GLN A 421 22.20 -15.72 5.65
C GLN A 421 23.09 -16.06 4.44
N ASP A 422 24.42 -15.99 4.60
CA ASP A 422 25.38 -16.30 3.54
C ASP A 422 25.25 -17.74 3.04
N TYR A 423 25.06 -18.70 3.96
CA TYR A 423 24.82 -20.11 3.59
C TYR A 423 23.51 -20.27 2.83
N PHE A 424 22.44 -19.62 3.28
CA PHE A 424 21.14 -19.68 2.63
C PHE A 424 21.18 -19.11 1.22
N GLU A 425 21.74 -17.90 1.06
CA GLU A 425 21.86 -17.23 -0.24
C GLU A 425 22.67 -18.10 -1.22
N THR A 426 23.83 -18.59 -0.81
CA THR A 426 24.70 -19.38 -1.69
C THR A 426 24.02 -20.66 -2.19
N ILE A 427 23.36 -21.40 -1.29
CA ILE A 427 22.70 -22.67 -1.63
C ILE A 427 21.51 -22.42 -2.56
N MET A 428 20.66 -21.45 -2.21
CA MET A 428 19.43 -21.20 -2.96
C MET A 428 19.68 -20.51 -4.31
N ILE A 429 20.63 -19.58 -4.39
CA ILE A 429 21.05 -18.97 -5.66
C ILE A 429 21.69 -20.03 -6.56
N GLY A 430 22.57 -20.88 -6.00
CA GLY A 430 23.18 -21.99 -6.74
C GLY A 430 22.12 -22.93 -7.33
N PHE A 431 21.12 -23.29 -6.52
CA PHE A 431 20.01 -24.12 -6.97
C PHE A 431 19.17 -23.45 -8.06
N ALA A 432 18.71 -22.21 -7.83
CA ALA A 432 17.89 -21.48 -8.78
C ALA A 432 18.62 -21.29 -10.13
N ARG A 433 19.93 -21.04 -10.10
CA ARG A 433 20.76 -20.89 -11.31
C ARG A 433 20.94 -22.20 -12.06
N SER A 434 21.15 -23.31 -11.35
CA SER A 434 21.22 -24.63 -11.99
C SER A 434 19.94 -25.01 -12.74
N ILE A 435 18.77 -24.63 -12.19
CA ILE A 435 17.46 -24.85 -12.83
C ILE A 435 17.31 -23.91 -14.04
N TYR A 436 17.69 -22.64 -13.88
CA TYR A 436 17.63 -21.67 -14.97
C TYR A 436 18.48 -22.04 -16.17
N ASP A 437 19.74 -22.44 -15.95
CA ASP A 437 20.65 -22.82 -17.04
C ASP A 437 20.10 -24.03 -17.81
N ARG A 438 19.55 -25.01 -17.10
CA ARG A 438 18.90 -26.18 -17.72
C ARG A 438 17.65 -25.81 -18.52
N LEU A 439 16.81 -24.92 -17.99
CA LEU A 439 15.62 -24.41 -18.71
C LEU A 439 16.04 -23.63 -19.95
N ARG A 440 17.08 -22.80 -19.85
CA ARG A 440 17.61 -22.01 -20.95
C ARG A 440 18.08 -22.90 -22.10
N ASP A 441 18.74 -24.01 -21.81
CA ASP A 441 19.21 -24.94 -22.83
C ASP A 441 18.04 -25.68 -23.51
N GLU A 442 17.07 -26.17 -22.74
CA GLU A 442 15.88 -26.84 -23.30
C GLU A 442 15.02 -25.88 -24.15
N TYR A 443 14.86 -24.62 -23.73
CA TYR A 443 14.07 -23.64 -24.47
C TYR A 443 14.80 -23.02 -25.66
N LYS A 444 16.13 -23.12 -25.75
CA LYS A 444 16.86 -22.86 -27.01
C LYS A 444 16.59 -23.94 -28.05
N GLU A 445 16.33 -25.18 -27.62
CA GLU A 445 16.07 -26.32 -28.50
C GLU A 445 14.58 -26.44 -28.89
N ALA A 446 13.65 -26.01 -28.03
CA ALA A 446 12.21 -26.13 -28.24
C ALA A 446 11.57 -24.87 -28.88
N THR A 447 10.97 -25.02 -30.07
CA THR A 447 10.36 -23.93 -30.87
C THR A 447 8.92 -23.56 -30.46
N SER A 448 8.30 -24.26 -29.50
CA SER A 448 6.96 -23.89 -28.99
C SER A 448 6.73 -24.45 -27.58
N ILE A 449 6.31 -23.56 -26.68
CA ILE A 449 6.06 -23.88 -25.26
C ILE A 449 4.57 -23.70 -25.01
N THR A 450 3.87 -24.76 -24.64
CA THR A 450 2.42 -24.74 -24.41
C THR A 450 2.02 -24.94 -22.95
N GLN A 451 2.97 -25.18 -22.05
CA GLN A 451 2.69 -25.54 -20.66
C GLN A 451 3.40 -24.61 -19.66
N THR A 452 2.71 -24.32 -18.56
CA THR A 452 3.22 -23.63 -17.37
C THR A 452 4.02 -24.55 -16.45
N ASN A 453 3.98 -25.87 -16.71
CA ASN A 453 4.65 -26.88 -15.90
C ASN A 453 6.07 -27.10 -16.39
N LEU A 454 6.95 -27.59 -15.51
CA LEU A 454 8.32 -27.92 -15.90
C LEU A 454 8.33 -29.00 -17.00
N PRO A 455 9.17 -28.86 -18.03
CA PRO A 455 9.42 -29.94 -18.98
C PRO A 455 9.91 -31.19 -18.22
N VAL A 456 9.44 -32.38 -18.61
CA VAL A 456 9.72 -33.65 -17.91
C VAL A 456 11.23 -33.90 -17.71
N LYS A 457 12.05 -33.58 -18.71
CA LYS A 457 13.52 -33.73 -18.64
C LYS A 457 14.16 -32.80 -17.60
N VAL A 458 13.63 -31.59 -17.45
CA VAL A 458 14.10 -30.63 -16.46
C VAL A 458 13.68 -31.09 -15.07
N LEU A 459 12.46 -31.63 -14.92
CA LEU A 459 11.96 -32.17 -13.66
C LEU A 459 12.79 -33.37 -13.17
N GLU A 460 13.18 -34.29 -14.06
CA GLU A 460 14.09 -35.40 -13.72
C GLU A 460 15.48 -34.89 -13.29
N TYR A 461 16.02 -33.88 -13.97
CA TYR A 461 17.26 -33.23 -13.58
C TYR A 461 17.16 -32.55 -12.21
N CYS A 462 16.08 -31.81 -11.97
CA CYS A 462 15.79 -31.19 -10.67
C CYS A 462 15.72 -32.23 -9.55
N ARG A 463 15.09 -33.39 -9.81
CA ARG A 463 15.04 -34.51 -8.85
C ARG A 463 16.42 -35.06 -8.51
N GLY A 464 17.26 -35.31 -9.53
CA GLY A 464 18.63 -35.77 -9.32
C GLY A 464 19.48 -34.75 -8.54
N LEU A 465 19.40 -33.47 -8.91
CA LEU A 465 20.15 -32.41 -8.23
C LEU A 465 19.66 -32.20 -6.78
N PHE A 466 18.36 -32.40 -6.55
CA PHE A 466 17.76 -32.35 -5.21
C PHE A 466 18.29 -33.49 -4.31
N THR A 467 18.31 -34.73 -4.81
CA THR A 467 18.73 -35.90 -4.03
C THR A 467 20.24 -35.95 -3.81
N ASP A 468 21.02 -35.57 -4.82
CA ASP A 468 22.47 -35.82 -4.83
C ASP A 468 23.24 -34.68 -4.16
N GLU A 469 22.88 -33.42 -4.44
CA GLU A 469 23.64 -32.25 -3.99
C GLU A 469 22.93 -31.51 -2.85
N LEU A 470 21.68 -31.08 -3.07
CA LEU A 470 20.97 -30.24 -2.09
C LEU A 470 20.69 -30.96 -0.77
N TYR A 471 20.20 -32.21 -0.83
CA TYR A 471 19.87 -32.96 0.37
C TYR A 471 21.09 -33.09 1.31
N GLN A 472 22.26 -33.42 0.74
CA GLN A 472 23.51 -33.55 1.51
C GLN A 472 24.00 -32.20 2.06
N GLN A 473 23.96 -31.15 1.23
CA GLN A 473 24.36 -29.81 1.64
C GLN A 473 23.47 -29.29 2.78
N LEU A 474 22.15 -29.36 2.65
CA LEU A 474 21.20 -28.91 3.67
C LEU A 474 21.33 -29.70 4.97
N MET A 475 21.52 -31.03 4.89
CA MET A 475 21.73 -31.86 6.08
C MET A 475 23.04 -31.49 6.81
N SER A 476 24.11 -31.21 6.07
CA SER A 476 25.40 -30.82 6.64
C SER A 476 25.35 -29.42 7.28
N VAL A 477 24.71 -28.46 6.61
CA VAL A 477 24.61 -27.06 7.06
C VAL A 477 23.70 -26.97 8.28
N THR A 478 22.56 -27.67 8.28
CA THR A 478 21.66 -27.72 9.44
C THR A 478 22.36 -28.28 10.68
N ASN A 479 23.15 -29.35 10.54
CA ASN A 479 23.99 -29.87 11.61
C ASN A 479 25.05 -28.86 12.10
N GLN A 480 25.66 -28.10 11.19
CA GLN A 480 26.64 -27.08 11.57
C GLN A 480 26.00 -25.92 12.31
N ILE A 481 24.80 -25.49 11.89
CA ILE A 481 24.03 -24.42 12.54
C ILE A 481 23.61 -24.86 13.95
N GLU A 482 23.06 -26.07 14.11
CA GLU A 482 22.67 -26.60 15.43
C GLU A 482 23.85 -26.71 16.40
N ARG A 483 25.05 -27.03 15.90
CA ARG A 483 26.26 -27.16 16.73
C ARG A 483 26.92 -25.83 17.06
N LYS A 484 26.84 -24.83 16.17
CA LYS A 484 27.59 -23.57 16.29
C LYS A 484 26.77 -22.42 16.89
N LEU A 485 25.45 -22.43 16.72
CA LEU A 485 24.59 -21.31 17.09
C LEU A 485 23.65 -21.69 18.24
N THR A 486 23.52 -20.79 19.20
CA THR A 486 22.60 -20.94 20.34
C THR A 486 21.51 -19.88 20.30
N LYS A 487 20.46 -20.02 21.13
CA LYS A 487 19.31 -19.09 21.16
C LYS A 487 19.69 -17.62 21.44
N SER A 488 20.87 -17.36 21.99
CA SER A 488 21.38 -16.01 22.28
C SER A 488 21.95 -15.27 21.08
N ASP A 489 22.15 -15.95 19.94
CA ASP A 489 22.71 -15.34 18.72
C ASP A 489 21.64 -14.71 17.82
N PHE A 490 20.36 -14.85 18.19
CA PHE A 490 19.31 -13.99 17.64
C PHE A 490 19.51 -12.57 18.16
N ASP A 491 19.50 -11.61 17.24
CA ASP A 491 19.52 -10.20 17.58
C ASP A 491 18.35 -9.91 18.55
N SER A 492 18.68 -9.37 19.73
CA SER A 492 17.70 -8.99 20.75
C SER A 492 16.65 -7.98 20.27
N THR A 493 16.87 -7.38 19.10
CA THR A 493 15.94 -6.45 18.42
C THR A 493 14.93 -7.15 17.50
N LEU A 494 15.02 -8.48 17.34
CA LEU A 494 14.07 -9.26 16.54
C LEU A 494 12.77 -9.56 17.30
N PRO A 495 11.65 -9.77 16.58
CA PRO A 495 10.34 -9.98 17.18
C PRO A 495 10.28 -11.16 18.16
N THR A 496 9.53 -10.97 19.25
CA THR A 496 9.33 -11.94 20.34
C THR A 496 8.97 -13.38 19.93
N PRO A 497 8.25 -13.72 18.83
CA PRO A 497 8.07 -15.13 18.47
C PRO A 497 9.37 -15.83 18.03
N LEU A 498 10.36 -15.09 17.50
CA LEU A 498 11.67 -15.64 17.12
C LEU A 498 12.54 -15.98 18.34
N SER A 499 12.41 -15.22 19.43
CA SER A 499 13.17 -15.45 20.67
C SER A 499 12.92 -16.82 21.33
N SER A 500 11.83 -17.49 20.94
CA SER A 500 11.43 -18.79 21.48
C SER A 500 11.91 -19.99 20.65
N THR A 501 12.23 -19.77 19.37
CA THR A 501 12.59 -20.81 18.40
C THR A 501 14.11 -20.91 18.22
N SER A 502 14.60 -22.06 17.74
CA SER A 502 16.03 -22.25 17.45
C SER A 502 16.37 -21.74 16.05
N PRO A 503 17.54 -21.09 15.81
CA PRO A 503 17.93 -20.60 14.48
C PRO A 503 17.89 -21.67 13.40
N ALA A 504 18.28 -22.90 13.74
CA ALA A 504 18.24 -24.04 12.83
C ALA A 504 16.82 -24.41 12.39
N LEU A 505 15.82 -24.26 13.26
CA LEU A 505 14.42 -24.53 12.92
C LEU A 505 13.88 -23.47 11.96
N GLU A 506 14.20 -22.20 12.20
CA GLU A 506 13.77 -21.12 11.32
C GLU A 506 14.42 -21.22 9.93
N PHE A 507 15.70 -21.60 9.87
CA PHE A 507 16.40 -21.92 8.63
C PHE A 507 15.75 -23.09 7.88
N VAL A 508 15.43 -24.20 8.56
CA VAL A 508 14.74 -25.34 7.91
C VAL A 508 13.37 -24.90 7.39
N LYS A 509 12.60 -24.14 8.18
CA LYS A 509 11.29 -23.66 7.75
C LYS A 509 11.40 -22.72 6.55
N SER A 510 12.38 -21.80 6.50
CA SER A 510 12.56 -20.87 5.37
C SER A 510 12.97 -21.61 4.10
N VAL A 511 13.94 -22.52 4.17
CA VAL A 511 14.38 -23.33 3.02
C VAL A 511 13.23 -24.20 2.51
N CYS A 512 12.53 -24.93 3.39
CA CYS A 512 11.39 -25.73 2.98
C CYS A 512 10.29 -24.87 2.37
N CYS A 513 10.03 -23.67 2.91
CA CYS A 513 9.04 -22.76 2.36
C CYS A 513 9.36 -22.35 0.92
N LEU A 514 10.63 -22.09 0.60
CA LEU A 514 11.06 -21.81 -0.78
C LEU A 514 10.90 -23.02 -1.69
N LEU A 515 11.32 -24.20 -1.20
CA LEU A 515 11.25 -25.43 -2.00
C LEU A 515 9.80 -25.86 -2.26
N PHE A 516 8.86 -25.57 -1.36
CA PHE A 516 7.43 -25.82 -1.58
C PHE A 516 6.82 -24.98 -2.73
N LEU A 517 7.49 -23.92 -3.19
CA LEU A 517 7.07 -23.18 -4.39
C LEU A 517 7.14 -24.05 -5.66
N LEU A 518 8.02 -25.06 -5.67
CA LEU A 518 8.08 -26.09 -6.70
C LEU A 518 6.98 -27.13 -6.45
N HIS A 519 5.76 -26.85 -6.91
CA HIS A 519 4.61 -27.72 -6.68
C HIS A 519 4.83 -29.17 -7.18
N ASP A 520 5.60 -29.34 -8.25
CA ASP A 520 5.94 -30.64 -8.85
C ASP A 520 6.86 -31.52 -7.96
N MET A 521 7.52 -30.94 -6.95
CA MET A 521 8.50 -31.58 -6.06
C MET A 521 7.99 -31.72 -4.62
N HIS A 522 6.70 -31.52 -4.38
CA HIS A 522 6.13 -31.43 -3.04
C HIS A 522 6.43 -32.65 -2.15
N ASP A 523 6.33 -33.87 -2.68
CA ASP A 523 6.58 -35.11 -1.93
C ASP A 523 8.05 -35.27 -1.51
N ASP A 524 8.98 -34.91 -2.40
CA ASP A 524 10.41 -34.97 -2.14
C ASP A 524 10.82 -33.93 -1.06
N VAL A 525 10.21 -32.74 -1.13
CA VAL A 525 10.40 -31.69 -0.12
C VAL A 525 9.79 -32.07 1.23
N MET A 526 8.65 -32.77 1.26
CA MET A 526 8.08 -33.31 2.50
C MET A 526 9.00 -34.35 3.16
N ASN A 527 9.63 -35.22 2.37
CA ASN A 527 10.61 -36.18 2.87
C ASN A 527 11.85 -35.48 3.44
N LEU A 528 12.38 -34.48 2.72
CA LEU A 528 13.48 -33.64 3.21
C LEU A 528 13.10 -32.95 4.54
N ARG A 529 11.93 -32.31 4.60
CA ARG A 529 11.43 -31.65 5.82
C ARG A 529 11.39 -32.61 7.00
N ARG A 530 10.86 -33.82 6.80
CA ARG A 530 10.80 -34.88 7.82
C ARG A 530 12.20 -35.22 8.33
N ASP A 531 13.15 -35.43 7.45
CA ASP A 531 14.50 -35.85 7.85
C ASP A 531 15.29 -34.71 8.52
N LEU A 532 15.12 -33.46 8.08
CA LEU A 532 15.66 -32.28 8.75
C LEU A 532 15.06 -32.08 10.14
N LEU A 533 13.75 -32.29 10.32
CA LEU A 533 13.11 -32.21 11.64
C LEU A 533 13.55 -33.34 12.58
N LYS A 534 13.79 -34.55 12.07
CA LYS A 534 14.37 -35.65 12.84
C LYS A 534 15.78 -35.30 13.34
N LEU A 535 16.59 -34.64 12.53
CA LEU A 535 17.92 -34.16 12.93
C LEU A 535 17.81 -33.19 14.11
N LEU A 536 16.87 -32.25 14.05
CA LEU A 536 16.58 -31.30 15.13
C LEU A 536 15.87 -31.92 16.35
N LYS A 537 15.53 -33.21 16.31
CA LYS A 537 14.77 -33.94 17.35
C LYS A 537 13.41 -33.32 17.67
N LEU A 538 12.77 -32.67 16.69
CA LEU A 538 11.45 -32.07 16.82
C LEU A 538 10.40 -32.94 16.13
N SER A 539 9.19 -33.01 16.70
CA SER A 539 8.07 -33.70 16.05
C SER A 539 7.45 -32.82 14.96
N GLU A 540 6.98 -33.44 13.87
CA GLU A 540 6.33 -32.73 12.75
C GLU A 540 5.10 -31.92 13.21
N TYR A 541 4.44 -32.39 14.26
CA TYR A 541 3.18 -31.87 14.79
C TYR A 541 3.33 -30.94 16.00
N SER A 542 4.56 -30.59 16.40
CA SER A 542 4.74 -29.63 17.49
C SER A 542 4.17 -28.26 17.10
N GLU A 543 3.59 -27.52 18.05
CA GLU A 543 3.13 -26.15 17.78
C GLU A 543 4.26 -25.28 17.22
N MET A 544 5.50 -25.51 17.68
CA MET A 544 6.69 -24.83 17.18
C MET A 544 7.05 -25.16 15.72
N THR A 545 6.62 -26.29 15.17
CA THR A 545 6.87 -26.69 13.77
C THR A 545 5.70 -26.36 12.84
N THR A 546 4.47 -26.29 13.39
CA THR A 546 3.25 -25.96 12.65
C THR A 546 2.93 -24.47 12.63
N THR A 547 3.46 -23.69 13.58
CA THR A 547 3.33 -22.23 13.51
C THR A 547 3.98 -21.72 12.23
N ASN A 548 3.22 -20.90 11.51
CA ASN A 548 3.70 -20.16 10.34
C ASN A 548 5.01 -19.44 10.67
N LEU A 549 5.84 -19.31 9.64
CA LEU A 549 7.13 -18.63 9.73
C LEU A 549 6.92 -17.22 10.30
N SER A 550 7.60 -16.89 11.40
CA SER A 550 7.42 -15.60 12.07
C SER A 550 7.88 -14.42 11.20
N SER A 551 8.83 -14.65 10.30
CA SER A 551 9.28 -13.70 9.27
C SER A 551 8.24 -13.37 8.19
N LEU A 552 7.10 -14.07 8.16
CA LEU A 552 5.98 -13.77 7.27
C LEU A 552 4.97 -12.80 7.89
N THR A 553 5.11 -12.47 9.17
CA THR A 553 4.32 -11.38 9.77
C THR A 553 4.64 -10.08 9.04
N SER A 554 3.59 -9.38 8.63
CA SER A 554 3.67 -8.09 7.94
C SER A 554 2.84 -7.09 8.73
N PHE A 555 3.17 -5.81 8.60
CA PHE A 555 2.29 -4.74 9.01
C PHE A 555 2.41 -3.63 7.98
N VAL A 556 1.44 -3.53 7.09
CA VAL A 556 1.50 -2.66 5.91
C VAL A 556 0.69 -1.40 6.16
N ILE A 557 1.33 -0.24 5.98
CA ILE A 557 0.62 1.02 5.80
C ILE A 557 0.25 1.12 4.32
N PRO A 558 -1.04 1.03 3.95
CA PRO A 558 -1.46 1.18 2.57
C PRO A 558 -1.30 2.65 2.12
N GLN A 559 -0.79 2.80 0.89
CA GLN A 559 -0.85 4.01 0.08
C GLN A 559 -0.27 5.24 0.78
N LEU A 560 0.91 5.13 1.39
CA LEU A 560 1.60 6.29 1.95
C LEU A 560 2.13 7.18 0.82
N VAL A 561 1.75 8.46 0.86
CA VAL A 561 2.15 9.44 -0.17
C VAL A 561 3.49 10.08 0.18
N CYS A 562 4.43 10.07 -0.75
CA CYS A 562 5.68 10.82 -0.59
C CYS A 562 5.44 12.33 -0.72
N SER A 563 5.86 13.13 0.26
CA SER A 563 5.69 14.59 0.21
C SER A 563 6.50 15.28 -0.92
N ASN A 564 7.54 14.62 -1.44
CA ASN A 564 8.42 15.19 -2.46
C ASN A 564 8.00 14.79 -3.89
N CYS A 565 7.84 13.48 -4.18
CA CYS A 565 7.48 13.02 -5.53
C CYS A 565 6.02 12.60 -5.70
N ASN A 566 5.20 12.61 -4.63
CA ASN A 566 3.80 12.15 -4.62
C ASN A 566 3.55 10.72 -5.07
N HIS A 567 4.60 9.90 -5.13
CA HIS A 567 4.45 8.48 -5.35
C HIS A 567 3.72 7.83 -4.17
N TYR A 568 2.72 7.01 -4.49
CA TYR A 568 1.99 6.19 -3.54
C TYR A 568 2.74 4.89 -3.36
N ARG A 569 2.99 4.52 -2.10
CA ARG A 569 3.67 3.27 -1.79
C ARG A 569 3.08 2.65 -0.53
N ASP A 570 2.86 1.36 -0.60
CA ASP A 570 2.56 0.56 0.59
C ASP A 570 3.88 0.28 1.32
N ILE A 571 3.95 0.63 2.60
CA ILE A 571 5.15 0.42 3.42
C ILE A 571 4.85 -0.70 4.41
N ASP A 572 5.55 -1.82 4.27
CA ASP A 572 5.55 -2.84 5.29
C ASP A 572 6.52 -2.46 6.39
N LEU A 573 5.99 -1.88 7.47
CA LEU A 573 6.79 -1.41 8.59
C LEU A 573 7.60 -2.53 9.22
N TYR A 574 7.04 -3.74 9.24
CA TYR A 574 7.63 -4.89 9.92
C TYR A 574 8.66 -5.62 9.06
N ARG A 575 8.51 -5.57 7.74
CA ARG A 575 9.51 -6.13 6.82
C ARG A 575 10.62 -5.16 6.49
N GLU A 576 10.34 -3.87 6.53
CA GLU A 576 11.30 -2.80 6.22
C GLU A 576 11.90 -2.14 7.47
N ILE A 577 11.82 -2.79 8.63
CA ILE A 577 12.32 -2.28 9.93
C ILE A 577 13.82 -1.91 9.85
N ASN A 578 14.59 -2.57 8.97
CA ASN A 578 16.03 -2.35 8.81
C ASN A 578 16.40 -1.31 7.73
N SER A 579 15.44 -0.59 7.15
CA SER A 579 15.73 0.47 6.20
C SER A 579 16.52 1.60 6.88
N THR A 580 17.75 1.84 6.41
CA THR A 580 18.68 2.84 6.93
C THR A 580 19.03 3.83 5.81
N ILE A 581 19.21 5.10 6.18
CA ILE A 581 19.61 6.16 5.25
C ILE A 581 21.12 6.06 4.92
N ASP A 582 21.92 5.59 5.88
CA ASP A 582 23.36 5.48 5.75
C ASP A 582 23.79 4.00 5.82
N LYS A 583 24.17 3.43 4.67
CA LYS A 583 24.76 2.09 4.58
C LYS A 583 26.23 2.04 5.07
N ASP A 584 26.83 3.21 5.34
CA ASP A 584 28.29 3.36 5.48
C ASP A 584 28.80 3.55 6.92
N SER A 585 27.93 3.56 7.94
CA SER A 585 28.38 3.61 9.34
C SER A 585 28.35 2.21 10.00
N ASP A 586 29.54 1.67 10.27
CA ASP A 586 29.77 0.39 10.95
C ASP A 586 29.35 0.38 12.43
N ASP A 587 29.05 1.54 13.02
CA ASP A 587 28.62 1.66 14.41
C ASP A 587 27.10 1.46 14.58
N GLU A 588 26.70 0.26 15.01
CA GLU A 588 25.29 -0.13 15.26
C GLU A 588 24.57 0.77 16.29
N GLN A 589 25.30 1.49 17.15
CA GLN A 589 24.72 2.32 18.22
C GLN A 589 24.13 3.65 17.77
N TYR A 590 24.42 4.13 16.55
CA TYR A 590 23.93 5.43 16.05
C TYR A 590 23.04 5.31 14.79
N ARG A 591 22.67 4.10 14.35
CA ARG A 591 21.83 3.92 13.17
C ARG A 591 20.41 4.44 13.42
N GLN A 592 20.05 5.52 12.73
CA GLN A 592 18.69 6.02 12.71
C GLN A 592 17.91 5.32 11.59
N TYR A 593 16.96 4.47 11.97
CA TYR A 593 16.08 3.75 11.02
C TYR A 593 14.99 4.69 10.51
N GLN A 594 14.96 4.93 9.19
CA GLN A 594 13.96 5.78 8.55
C GLN A 594 13.53 5.16 7.22
N TYR A 595 12.22 5.15 7.00
CA TYR A 595 11.63 4.68 5.76
C TYR A 595 11.87 5.71 4.65
N THR A 596 12.29 5.26 3.47
CA THR A 596 12.57 6.13 2.31
C THR A 596 11.66 5.83 1.12
N CYS A 597 11.37 6.85 0.30
CA CYS A 597 10.65 6.66 -0.95
C CYS A 597 11.49 5.88 -1.99
N ASN A 598 10.88 4.97 -2.76
CA ASN A 598 11.59 4.19 -3.77
C ASN A 598 12.02 5.01 -4.99
N GLN A 599 11.28 6.08 -5.33
CA GLN A 599 11.56 6.89 -6.52
C GLN A 599 12.54 8.03 -6.24
N CYS A 600 12.35 8.77 -5.14
CA CYS A 600 13.15 9.96 -4.84
C CYS A 600 14.09 9.78 -3.63
N HIS A 601 14.11 8.60 -3.00
CA HIS A 601 14.93 8.27 -1.82
C HIS A 601 14.80 9.25 -0.65
N THR A 602 13.75 10.07 -0.64
CA THR A 602 13.48 11.01 0.45
C THR A 602 12.89 10.25 1.62
N ALA A 603 13.38 10.53 2.82
CA ALA A 603 12.85 9.95 4.05
C ALA A 603 11.42 10.43 4.32
N TYR A 604 10.55 9.51 4.72
CA TYR A 604 9.20 9.83 5.17
C TYR A 604 9.25 10.48 6.55
N ASP A 605 8.31 11.39 6.80
CA ASP A 605 8.16 12.01 8.11
C ASP A 605 7.66 10.96 9.11
N GLN A 606 8.48 10.68 10.12
CA GLN A 606 8.18 9.71 11.15
C GLN A 606 6.94 10.09 11.97
N THR A 607 6.67 11.39 12.13
CA THR A 607 5.49 11.86 12.89
C THR A 607 4.19 11.49 12.20
N VAL A 608 4.17 11.51 10.86
CA VAL A 608 3.01 11.11 10.05
C VAL A 608 2.76 9.61 10.18
N ILE A 609 3.83 8.81 10.17
CA ILE A 609 3.76 7.36 10.37
C ILE A 609 3.26 7.05 11.79
N GLU A 610 3.82 7.71 12.81
CA GLU A 610 3.39 7.54 14.21
C GLU A 610 1.92 7.92 14.40
N GLN A 611 1.46 9.02 13.81
CA GLN A 611 0.06 9.43 13.86
C GLN A 611 -0.86 8.41 13.18
N TYR A 612 -0.46 7.85 12.03
CA TYR A 612 -1.21 6.79 11.37
C TYR A 612 -1.35 5.55 12.26
N LEU A 613 -0.25 5.12 12.89
CA LEU A 613 -0.25 3.97 13.80
C LEU A 613 -1.12 4.19 15.04
N LEU A 614 -1.09 5.40 15.60
CA LEU A 614 -1.96 5.78 16.71
C LEU A 614 -3.43 5.71 16.33
N ASN A 615 -3.79 6.26 15.16
CA ASN A 615 -5.17 6.21 14.66
C ASN A 615 -5.60 4.77 14.40
N HIS A 616 -4.75 3.94 13.80
CA HIS A 616 -5.05 2.53 13.55
C HIS A 616 -5.24 1.75 14.87
N LEU A 617 -4.38 1.97 15.87
CA LEU A 617 -4.53 1.37 17.19
C LEU A 617 -5.82 1.83 17.88
N GLN A 618 -6.21 3.09 17.75
CA GLN A 618 -7.49 3.59 18.26
C GLN A 618 -8.67 2.90 17.55
N THR A 619 -8.61 2.73 16.23
CA THR A 619 -9.61 1.98 15.47
C THR A 619 -9.72 0.54 15.94
N LEU A 620 -8.61 -0.18 16.12
CA LEU A 620 -8.63 -1.56 16.62
C LEU A 620 -9.22 -1.70 18.02
N VAL A 621 -8.90 -0.77 18.92
CA VAL A 621 -9.49 -0.73 20.27
C VAL A 621 -11.00 -0.49 20.17
N LEU A 622 -11.41 0.46 19.33
CA LEU A 622 -12.81 0.79 19.11
C LEU A 622 -13.59 -0.39 18.49
N GLU A 623 -13.01 -1.09 17.52
CA GLU A 623 -13.56 -2.32 16.92
C GLU A 623 -13.79 -3.39 17.99
N ASN A 624 -12.80 -3.62 18.86
CA ASN A 624 -12.90 -4.61 19.92
C ASN A 624 -13.94 -4.22 21.00
N VAL A 625 -14.22 -2.93 21.19
CA VAL A 625 -15.25 -2.45 22.14
C VAL A 625 -16.65 -2.48 21.52
N LEU A 626 -16.77 -2.13 20.24
CA LEU A 626 -18.05 -2.02 19.52
C LEU A 626 -18.47 -3.31 18.81
N GLN A 627 -17.65 -4.37 18.85
CA GLN A 627 -17.95 -5.65 18.21
C GLN A 627 -19.30 -6.23 18.62
N ASP A 628 -19.92 -6.93 17.68
CA ASP A 628 -21.13 -7.68 17.94
C ASP A 628 -20.88 -8.91 18.82
N ALA A 629 -21.92 -9.33 19.54
CA ALA A 629 -21.93 -10.59 20.26
C ALA A 629 -22.80 -11.61 19.51
N ILE A 630 -22.27 -12.82 19.31
CA ILE A 630 -22.94 -13.92 18.60
C ILE A 630 -23.24 -15.07 19.54
N CYS A 631 -24.35 -15.76 19.29
CA CYS A 631 -24.67 -16.98 20.01
C CYS A 631 -23.87 -18.16 19.45
N ASN A 632 -23.21 -18.93 20.31
CA ASN A 632 -22.37 -20.06 19.88
C ASN A 632 -23.18 -21.19 19.18
N LYS A 633 -24.46 -21.36 19.54
CA LYS A 633 -25.29 -22.45 19.04
C LYS A 633 -26.03 -22.13 17.74
N CYS A 634 -26.60 -20.94 17.65
CA CYS A 634 -27.45 -20.54 16.52
C CYS A 634 -26.83 -19.45 15.65
N HIS A 635 -25.66 -18.93 16.02
CA HIS A 635 -24.93 -17.87 15.31
C HIS A 635 -25.75 -16.59 15.07
N PHE A 636 -26.85 -16.39 15.82
CA PHE A 636 -27.60 -15.14 15.77
C PHE A 636 -26.83 -14.01 16.47
N VAL A 637 -26.82 -12.85 15.81
CA VAL A 637 -26.27 -11.61 16.34
C VAL A 637 -27.18 -11.05 17.43
N ARG A 638 -26.57 -10.54 18.51
CA ARG A 638 -27.29 -9.90 19.61
C ARG A 638 -27.88 -8.57 19.15
N ASN A 639 -29.18 -8.54 18.96
CA ASN A 639 -29.93 -7.34 18.58
C ASN A 639 -30.31 -6.41 19.75
N VAL A 640 -30.16 -6.87 21.00
CA VAL A 640 -30.62 -6.15 22.19
C VAL A 640 -29.53 -6.14 23.27
N TYR A 641 -29.16 -4.95 23.74
CA TYR A 641 -28.03 -4.75 24.65
C TYR A 641 -28.16 -5.40 26.04
N TYR A 642 -29.38 -5.56 26.56
CA TYR A 642 -29.60 -6.10 27.90
C TYR A 642 -29.70 -7.64 27.96
N LYS A 643 -29.84 -8.33 26.82
CA LYS A 643 -29.92 -9.80 26.81
C LYS A 643 -28.52 -10.39 27.00
N VAL A 644 -28.36 -11.20 28.04
CA VAL A 644 -27.12 -11.98 28.30
C VAL A 644 -27.16 -13.34 27.61
N TYR A 645 -28.35 -13.95 27.56
CA TYR A 645 -28.59 -15.24 26.94
C TYR A 645 -29.38 -15.06 25.64
N CYS A 646 -29.07 -15.90 24.66
CA CYS A 646 -29.86 -16.05 23.46
C CYS A 646 -31.19 -16.76 23.79
N ASP A 647 -32.20 -16.59 22.94
CA ASP A 647 -33.50 -17.26 23.08
C ASP A 647 -33.38 -18.80 23.02
N CYS A 648 -32.23 -19.34 22.56
CA CYS A 648 -31.92 -20.76 22.59
C CYS A 648 -31.29 -21.25 23.92
N GLY A 649 -31.13 -20.36 24.92
CA GLY A 649 -30.60 -20.66 26.26
C GLY A 649 -29.08 -20.57 26.42
N GLU A 650 -28.34 -20.26 25.34
CA GLU A 650 -26.87 -20.18 25.36
C GLU A 650 -26.38 -18.75 25.60
N LEU A 651 -25.16 -18.58 26.10
CA LEU A 651 -24.52 -17.28 26.28
C LEU A 651 -24.10 -16.67 24.95
N TYR A 652 -24.29 -15.35 24.81
CA TYR A 652 -23.65 -14.58 23.76
C TYR A 652 -22.15 -14.44 24.05
N GLN A 653 -21.32 -14.61 23.03
CA GLN A 653 -19.88 -14.39 23.09
C GLN A 653 -19.47 -13.32 22.07
N ASN A 654 -18.38 -12.63 22.33
CA ASN A 654 -17.83 -11.64 21.40
C ASN A 654 -17.45 -12.31 20.08
N LEU A 655 -17.71 -11.62 18.96
CA LEU A 655 -17.37 -12.09 17.62
C LEU A 655 -15.87 -12.31 17.44
N HIS A 656 -15.05 -11.42 18.01
CA HIS A 656 -13.59 -11.47 17.95
C HIS A 656 -12.98 -11.67 19.33
N THR A 657 -11.90 -12.45 19.38
CA THR A 657 -11.12 -12.63 20.61
C THR A 657 -10.14 -11.48 20.79
N THR A 658 -9.85 -11.13 22.04
CA THR A 658 -8.86 -10.10 22.40
C THR A 658 -7.42 -10.50 22.05
N ARG A 659 -7.19 -11.75 21.65
CA ARG A 659 -5.88 -12.26 21.22
C ARG A 659 -5.32 -11.48 20.04
N LEU A 660 -6.16 -11.15 19.06
CA LEU A 660 -5.73 -10.39 17.89
C LEU A 660 -5.17 -9.02 18.28
N LEU A 661 -5.89 -8.31 19.16
CA LEU A 661 -5.49 -7.00 19.67
C LEU A 661 -4.18 -7.07 20.46
N ASN A 662 -3.99 -8.13 21.25
CA ASN A 662 -2.73 -8.33 21.97
C ASN A 662 -1.57 -8.62 21.01
N ASP A 663 -1.78 -9.47 20.00
CA ASP A 663 -0.76 -9.80 19.00
C ASP A 663 -0.34 -8.54 18.20
N THR A 664 -1.29 -7.70 17.78
CA THR A 664 -0.98 -6.44 17.09
C THR A 664 -0.30 -5.42 18.01
N CYS A 665 -0.70 -5.32 19.29
CA CYS A 665 -0.03 -4.45 20.25
C CYS A 665 1.44 -4.86 20.49
N ILE A 666 1.74 -6.16 20.49
CA ILE A 666 3.12 -6.66 20.58
C ILE A 666 3.92 -6.20 19.35
N ILE A 667 3.38 -6.36 18.15
CA ILE A 667 4.03 -5.92 16.90
C ILE A 667 4.29 -4.41 16.91
N LEU A 668 3.26 -3.61 17.23
CA LEU A 668 3.39 -2.15 17.28
C LEU A 668 4.39 -1.69 18.34
N SER A 669 4.49 -2.39 19.47
CA SER A 669 5.46 -2.07 20.53
C SER A 669 6.91 -2.24 20.07
N GLN A 670 7.18 -3.22 19.18
CA GLN A 670 8.49 -3.48 18.62
C GLN A 670 8.87 -2.43 17.56
N ILE A 671 7.92 -2.08 16.70
CA ILE A 671 8.11 -1.00 15.72
C ILE A 671 8.39 0.32 16.46
N ALA A 672 7.62 0.60 17.52
CA ALA A 672 7.78 1.80 18.32
C ALA A 672 9.15 1.89 19.00
N SER A 673 9.65 0.78 19.57
CA SER A 673 10.94 0.75 20.25
C SER A 673 12.11 0.96 19.29
N LYS A 674 12.05 0.38 18.08
CA LYS A 674 13.12 0.48 17.10
C LYS A 674 13.22 1.83 16.41
N HIS A 675 12.08 2.41 16.03
CA HIS A 675 12.05 3.72 15.39
C HIS A 675 12.04 4.88 16.41
N GLN A 676 11.98 4.63 17.72
CA GLN A 676 11.87 5.66 18.78
C GLN A 676 10.57 6.49 18.69
N MET A 677 9.43 5.83 18.46
CA MET A 677 8.09 6.46 18.47
C MET A 677 7.55 6.53 19.91
N ILE A 678 7.72 7.68 20.56
CA ILE A 678 7.47 7.86 21.99
C ILE A 678 5.96 7.85 22.30
N ALA A 679 5.14 8.50 21.48
CA ALA A 679 3.71 8.63 21.74
C ALA A 679 3.00 7.27 21.58
N LEU A 680 3.35 6.53 20.54
CA LEU A 680 2.84 5.17 20.32
C LEU A 680 3.21 4.24 21.49
N GLN A 681 4.46 4.28 21.95
CA GLN A 681 4.92 3.44 23.06
C GLN A 681 4.17 3.77 24.37
N GLN A 682 3.97 5.05 24.66
CA GLN A 682 3.20 5.49 25.85
C GLN A 682 1.75 5.00 25.80
N GLN A 683 1.11 5.07 24.63
CA GLN A 683 -0.28 4.64 24.47
C GLN A 683 -0.43 3.13 24.61
N ILE A 684 0.51 2.33 24.07
CA ILE A 684 0.53 0.87 24.26
C ILE A 684 0.78 0.52 25.73
N GLN A 685 1.72 1.19 26.41
CA GLN A 685 1.94 0.99 27.84
C GLN A 685 0.70 1.32 28.67
N PHE A 686 -0.03 2.38 28.31
CA PHE A 686 -1.28 2.74 28.95
C PHE A 686 -2.35 1.64 28.75
N LEU A 687 -2.52 1.13 27.53
CA LEU A 687 -3.42 0.02 27.25
C LEU A 687 -3.04 -1.25 28.02
N ASN A 688 -1.76 -1.59 28.08
CA ASN A 688 -1.28 -2.77 28.83
C ASN A 688 -1.51 -2.64 30.35
N ARG A 689 -1.44 -1.41 30.91
CA ARG A 689 -1.79 -1.16 32.32
C ARG A 689 -3.29 -1.30 32.57
N LEU A 690 -4.14 -0.92 31.60
CA LEU A 690 -5.59 -1.11 31.71
C LEU A 690 -5.98 -2.58 31.55
N ASN A 691 -5.30 -3.30 30.67
CA ASN A 691 -5.52 -4.71 30.36
C ASN A 691 -4.84 -5.66 31.37
N HIS A 692 -4.88 -5.37 32.68
CA HIS A 692 -4.51 -6.35 33.72
C HIS A 692 -5.46 -7.57 33.68
N TRP A 693 -5.28 -8.45 32.70
CA TRP A 693 -5.83 -9.80 32.52
C TRP A 693 -4.69 -10.82 32.41
N ASN A 694 -3.48 -10.45 32.84
CA ASN A 694 -2.35 -11.36 33.03
C ASN A 694 -2.29 -11.84 34.48
N GLU A 695 -3.41 -12.42 34.96
CA GLU A 695 -3.38 -13.50 35.96
C GLU A 695 -3.97 -14.77 35.32
#